data_AF-A0A328S2L9-F1
#
_entry.id   AF-A0A328S2L9-F1
#
_cell.length_a   1.000
_cell.length_b   1.000
_cell.length_c   1.000
_cell.angle_alpha   90.00
_cell.angle_beta   90.00
_cell.angle_gamma   90.00
#
_symmetry.space_group_name_H-M   'P 1'
#
loop_
_entity.id
_entity.type
_entity.pdbx_description
1 polymer ?
#
loop_
_entity_poly.entity_id
_entity_poly.type
_entity_poly.pdbx_seq_one_letter_code
_entity_poly.pdbx_strand_id
1 'polypeptide(L)'
;MELLESDFAQIEHLNQIVYNNPRHTSWECFDTQCVIEEFPGYAGTGSHSGELYHDVVDMRYNTLLVNVTHSGSSTEYVFDVRNALWTGNYRIVPTSEEATLGDDEVLVSAETMVGKRIMFTVSGNHRNSVRICFEMSNVGSGCNVKTNSIYIDCESEYEHQFDKAVVEEGRVLTDIHTPVTGATVTLTPCNEHGLAISTGLPKQVVEAYDVREGKFRMTYGATSSVGVYYALLEAEYLHPVTNQVLTAVKIVKVNKVQNNRIIPDIVPQPEIVPKESYTDWGNDEQYKRVLKGSVKTFKINLVVKDKYGEVNDDYDYLNGLYATVTAHKITGGVLDSQTCTFVKDENGFYYVEATMSYRGYYEDTSTLQISIPAQNGYSAITKERLVSHKWYVARNEIQLRSELNRENGADWIFIYSSQIELNSTLTIQPRSDGSRITLAGVKGNQNCILKGDGTFNLINIFNSNAAKDNYFKVQLIGITLTKGSPAVKLSTGCRLLVDRCYFYDNNHTGKHHKGCSIYMPSDDASKSNQELWKTEIRRSVFFNNKGNEIYSLGETYIHNNLFRTNKASCLQQPEVKVVNVTAGSVRYMRNKSHIDIGNTPLASNHSYAKALAYVDKKGKFNGKGPNQLGRNNSLPLFGHPWYNEAYTYAIYYYPYGPRTVIVCSPKRGYERKATGHSSTFTNWVFYDGYEFVLFNKGRNRGNTNRTRWTESELATPVNQGIYDLENEVFEKGYNPAVSRNHSLNSSLDSDII
;
A
#
# COMPACT_ATOMS: atom_id res chain seq x y z
N MET A 1 -50.60 8.03 50.84
CA MET A 1 -49.18 8.39 50.88
C MET A 1 -48.99 9.18 52.16
N GLU A 2 -48.11 8.67 53.01
CA GLU A 2 -47.33 9.41 54.01
C GLU A 2 -48.08 10.18 55.10
N LEU A 3 -47.83 9.74 56.33
CA LEU A 3 -47.29 10.57 57.41
C LEU A 3 -46.70 9.60 58.45
N LEU A 4 -45.39 9.34 58.38
CA LEU A 4 -44.62 8.88 59.54
C LEU A 4 -43.96 10.12 60.15
N GLU A 5 -44.76 10.86 60.91
CA GLU A 5 -44.36 11.97 61.79
C GLU A 5 -43.82 11.46 63.15
N SER A 6 -43.40 10.19 63.24
CA SER A 6 -43.10 9.52 64.51
C SER A 6 -41.70 9.74 65.09
N ASP A 7 -40.73 10.24 64.32
CA ASP A 7 -39.33 10.29 64.78
C ASP A 7 -38.93 11.61 65.45
N PHE A 8 -39.54 12.74 65.06
CA PHE A 8 -39.21 14.04 65.65
C PHE A 8 -39.58 14.15 67.13
N ALA A 9 -40.72 13.56 67.52
CA ALA A 9 -41.19 13.57 68.90
C ALA A 9 -40.27 12.79 69.85
N GLN A 10 -39.64 11.70 69.39
CA GLN A 10 -38.70 10.93 70.20
C GLN A 10 -37.37 11.65 70.40
N ILE A 11 -36.85 12.31 69.36
CA ILE A 11 -35.61 13.10 69.43
C ILE A 11 -35.78 14.29 70.39
N GLU A 12 -36.93 15.00 70.34
CA GLU A 12 -37.24 16.05 71.31
C GLU A 12 -37.33 15.52 72.75
N HIS A 13 -37.93 14.34 72.95
CA HIS A 13 -38.07 13.73 74.26
C HIS A 13 -36.72 13.32 74.86
N LEU A 14 -35.83 12.73 74.05
CA LEU A 14 -34.47 12.37 74.46
C LEU A 14 -33.65 13.62 74.80
N ASN A 15 -33.70 14.64 73.93
CA ASN A 15 -33.08 15.93 74.18
C ASN A 15 -33.60 16.58 75.47
N GLN A 16 -34.92 16.53 75.75
CA GLN A 16 -35.49 17.04 77.00
C GLN A 16 -35.05 16.26 78.24
N ILE A 17 -34.95 14.93 78.17
CA ILE A 17 -34.50 14.08 79.29
C ILE A 17 -33.03 14.37 79.62
N VAL A 18 -32.17 14.46 78.60
CA VAL A 18 -30.75 14.77 78.80
C VAL A 18 -30.60 16.21 79.31
N TYR A 19 -31.24 17.20 78.66
CA TYR A 19 -31.13 18.62 79.04
C TYR A 19 -31.60 18.91 80.48
N ASN A 20 -32.63 18.22 80.97
CA ASN A 20 -33.14 18.37 82.34
C ASN A 20 -32.31 17.64 83.41
N ASN A 21 -31.33 16.82 83.02
CA ASN A 21 -30.48 16.06 83.93
C ASN A 21 -28.99 16.34 83.65
N PRO A 22 -28.36 17.31 84.33
CA PRO A 22 -27.00 17.79 84.03
C PRO A 22 -25.87 16.75 84.28
N ARG A 23 -26.20 15.53 84.72
CA ARG A 23 -25.26 14.40 84.85
C ARG A 23 -25.61 13.20 83.97
N HIS A 24 -26.52 13.35 83.00
CA HIS A 24 -26.93 12.23 82.18
C HIS A 24 -25.92 11.96 81.05
N THR A 25 -25.29 10.78 81.13
CA THR A 25 -24.63 10.10 80.02
C THR A 25 -25.49 8.91 79.59
N SER A 26 -25.70 8.75 78.29
CA SER A 26 -26.38 7.58 77.70
C SER A 26 -25.57 7.06 76.53
N TRP A 27 -25.78 5.79 76.15
CA TRP A 27 -25.17 5.19 74.98
C TRP A 27 -26.28 4.83 73.99
N GLU A 28 -26.25 5.43 72.81
CA GLU A 28 -27.13 5.06 71.70
C GLU A 28 -26.41 4.04 70.83
N CYS A 29 -27.01 2.86 70.66
CA CYS A 29 -26.36 1.77 69.94
C CYS A 29 -27.13 1.42 68.67
N PHE A 30 -26.41 1.42 67.55
CA PHE A 30 -26.81 0.68 66.37
C PHE A 30 -26.47 -0.79 66.58
N ASP A 31 -27.47 -1.64 66.47
CA ASP A 31 -27.36 -3.08 66.71
C ASP A 31 -27.84 -3.83 65.47
N THR A 32 -26.92 -4.57 64.85
CA THR A 32 -27.21 -5.36 63.64
C THR A 32 -28.32 -6.39 63.85
N GLN A 33 -28.49 -6.91 65.07
CA GLN A 33 -29.58 -7.83 65.40
C GLN A 33 -30.92 -7.10 65.47
N CYS A 34 -30.97 -5.93 66.11
CA CYS A 34 -32.20 -5.11 66.11
C CYS A 34 -32.64 -4.74 64.68
N VAL A 35 -31.68 -4.45 63.79
CA VAL A 35 -31.98 -4.16 62.39
C VAL A 35 -32.60 -5.35 61.67
N ILE A 36 -32.11 -6.57 61.91
CA ILE A 36 -32.66 -7.78 61.31
C ILE A 36 -34.05 -8.10 61.87
N GLU A 37 -34.27 -7.87 63.17
CA GLU A 37 -35.58 -8.04 63.80
C GLU A 37 -36.62 -7.09 63.21
N GLU A 38 -36.23 -5.84 62.98
CA GLU A 38 -37.12 -4.82 62.40
C GLU A 38 -37.27 -4.95 60.87
N PHE A 39 -36.19 -5.36 60.19
CA PHE A 39 -36.11 -5.48 58.73
C PHE A 39 -35.48 -6.82 58.32
N PRO A 40 -36.24 -7.92 58.35
CA PRO A 40 -35.73 -9.26 58.06
C PRO A 40 -35.11 -9.43 56.67
N GLY A 41 -35.43 -8.54 55.72
CA GLY A 41 -34.90 -8.55 54.35
C GLY A 41 -33.39 -8.30 54.24
N TYR A 42 -32.74 -7.80 55.30
CA TYR A 42 -31.28 -7.62 55.33
C TYR A 42 -30.52 -8.84 55.88
N ALA A 43 -31.24 -9.86 56.36
CA ALA A 43 -30.67 -11.13 56.77
C ALA A 43 -30.48 -12.08 55.59
N GLY A 44 -29.52 -13.00 55.72
CA GLY A 44 -29.34 -14.10 54.79
C GLY A 44 -30.52 -15.07 54.84
N THR A 45 -30.80 -15.75 53.74
CA THR A 45 -31.86 -16.76 53.69
C THR A 45 -31.54 -17.92 54.64
N GLY A 46 -32.19 -17.96 55.81
CA GLY A 46 -32.19 -19.11 56.71
C GLY A 46 -31.46 -18.97 58.05
N SER A 47 -31.04 -17.79 58.50
CA SER A 47 -30.47 -17.61 59.85
C SER A 47 -31.21 -16.56 60.68
N HIS A 48 -31.52 -16.90 61.94
CA HIS A 48 -31.85 -15.94 63.00
C HIS A 48 -30.57 -15.46 63.72
N SER A 49 -29.41 -15.55 63.04
CA SER A 49 -28.14 -15.02 63.55
C SER A 49 -28.17 -13.51 63.34
N GLY A 50 -27.73 -12.72 64.34
CA GLY A 50 -27.66 -11.25 64.28
C GLY A 50 -26.64 -10.69 63.28
N GLU A 51 -26.57 -11.26 62.08
CA GLU A 51 -25.60 -10.99 61.03
C GLU A 51 -26.27 -10.38 59.79
N LEU A 52 -25.84 -9.17 59.40
CA LEU A 52 -26.28 -8.54 58.15
C LEU A 52 -25.58 -9.21 56.95
N TYR A 53 -26.32 -9.59 55.92
CA TYR A 53 -25.75 -10.25 54.72
C TYR A 53 -25.96 -9.45 53.42
N HIS A 54 -26.83 -8.45 53.47
CA HIS A 54 -27.09 -7.54 52.37
C HIS A 54 -26.72 -6.12 52.76
N ASP A 55 -26.36 -5.32 51.76
CA ASP A 55 -26.05 -3.91 51.97
C ASP A 55 -27.28 -3.19 52.53
N VAL A 56 -27.06 -2.38 53.57
CA VAL A 56 -28.08 -1.51 54.14
C VAL A 56 -27.83 -0.13 53.57
N VAL A 57 -28.81 0.40 52.83
CA VAL A 57 -28.73 1.74 52.23
C VAL A 57 -29.75 2.64 52.92
N ASP A 58 -29.25 3.69 53.56
CA ASP A 58 -29.99 4.84 54.08
C ASP A 58 -30.96 4.50 55.22
N MET A 59 -30.51 3.70 56.20
CA MET A 59 -31.32 3.39 57.38
C MET A 59 -31.21 4.48 58.44
N ARG A 60 -32.36 4.98 58.90
CA ARG A 60 -32.46 6.00 59.94
C ARG A 60 -32.67 5.33 61.28
N TYR A 61 -31.76 5.57 62.21
CA TYR A 61 -31.83 5.01 63.55
C TYR A 61 -31.75 6.12 64.57
N ASN A 62 -32.90 6.55 65.11
CA ASN A 62 -33.15 7.67 66.04
C ASN A 62 -32.41 8.99 65.73
N THR A 63 -31.09 8.96 65.69
CA THR A 63 -30.19 10.11 65.56
C THR A 63 -29.01 9.87 64.60
N LEU A 64 -28.98 8.73 63.89
CA LEU A 64 -27.94 8.29 62.97
C LEU A 64 -28.53 7.95 61.59
N LEU A 65 -27.78 8.23 60.53
CA LEU A 65 -27.98 7.57 59.24
C LEU A 65 -26.90 6.52 59.03
N VAL A 66 -27.28 5.31 58.64
CA VAL A 66 -26.37 4.18 58.50
C VAL A 66 -26.39 3.64 57.06
N ASN A 67 -25.21 3.56 56.46
CA ASN A 67 -24.96 2.77 55.26
C ASN A 67 -23.99 1.65 55.58
N VAL A 68 -24.29 0.43 55.13
CA VAL A 68 -23.44 -0.75 55.31
C VAL A 68 -23.14 -1.33 53.94
N THR A 69 -21.86 -1.47 53.60
CA THR A 69 -21.41 -2.02 52.33
C THR A 69 -20.46 -3.18 52.56
N HIS A 70 -20.73 -4.33 51.92
CA HIS A 70 -19.87 -5.51 52.02
C HIS A 70 -18.78 -5.48 50.94
N SER A 71 -17.52 -5.57 51.35
CA SER A 71 -16.34 -5.55 50.46
C SER A 71 -15.42 -6.75 50.72
N GLY A 72 -15.74 -7.90 50.12
CA GLY A 72 -14.93 -9.11 50.22
C GLY A 72 -14.85 -9.65 51.66
N SER A 73 -13.65 -9.59 52.27
CA SER A 73 -13.42 -10.06 53.66
C SER A 73 -13.65 -8.98 54.73
N SER A 74 -14.14 -7.80 54.33
CA SER A 74 -14.46 -6.69 55.23
C SER A 74 -15.88 -6.16 55.01
N THR A 75 -16.41 -5.51 56.03
CA THR A 75 -17.70 -4.82 56.02
C THR A 75 -17.45 -3.38 56.42
N GLU A 76 -17.90 -2.45 55.60
CA GLU A 76 -17.76 -1.02 55.82
C GLU A 76 -19.08 -0.47 56.38
N TYR A 77 -19.00 0.17 57.55
CA TYR A 77 -20.11 0.88 58.17
C TYR A 77 -19.85 2.38 58.08
N VAL A 78 -20.77 3.09 57.44
CA VAL A 78 -20.74 4.54 57.28
C VAL A 78 -21.88 5.14 58.09
N PHE A 79 -21.53 5.89 59.13
CA PHE A 79 -22.46 6.61 59.98
C PHE A 79 -22.42 8.11 59.69
N ASP A 80 -23.56 8.72 59.44
CA ASP A 80 -23.73 10.18 59.47
C ASP A 80 -24.45 10.54 60.78
N VAL A 81 -23.70 11.12 61.72
CA VAL A 81 -24.20 11.44 63.05
C VAL A 81 -24.99 12.74 63.00
N ARG A 82 -26.29 12.65 63.27
CA ARG A 82 -27.22 13.78 63.14
C ARG A 82 -27.54 14.46 64.47
N ASN A 83 -27.16 13.89 65.63
CA ASN A 83 -27.43 14.49 66.95
C ASN A 83 -26.37 15.51 67.40
N ALA A 84 -26.82 16.53 68.15
CA ALA A 84 -25.96 17.49 68.84
C ALA A 84 -25.31 16.94 70.13
N LEU A 85 -25.87 15.90 70.74
CA LEU A 85 -25.44 15.39 72.06
C LEU A 85 -24.27 14.40 72.00
N TRP A 86 -23.77 14.05 70.81
CA TRP A 86 -22.66 13.10 70.68
C TRP A 86 -21.34 13.69 71.19
N THR A 87 -20.61 12.93 72.00
CA THR A 87 -19.36 13.38 72.66
C THR A 87 -18.10 13.19 71.82
N GLY A 88 -18.20 12.54 70.65
CA GLY A 88 -17.05 12.08 69.88
C GLY A 88 -16.60 10.66 70.25
N ASN A 89 -17.08 10.13 71.38
CA ASN A 89 -16.73 8.77 71.81
C ASN A 89 -17.69 7.74 71.21
N TYR A 90 -17.13 6.60 70.81
CA TYR A 90 -17.86 5.44 70.36
C TYR A 90 -17.17 4.15 70.83
N ARG A 91 -17.90 3.04 70.87
CA ARG A 91 -17.34 1.71 71.09
C ARG A 91 -18.03 0.69 70.18
N ILE A 92 -17.25 -0.26 69.69
CA ILE A 92 -17.73 -1.37 68.87
C ILE A 92 -17.62 -2.63 69.71
N VAL A 93 -18.72 -3.37 69.84
CA VAL A 93 -18.77 -4.64 70.59
C VAL A 93 -19.52 -5.70 69.75
N PRO A 94 -19.25 -7.00 69.93
CA PRO A 94 -20.04 -8.05 69.30
C PRO A 94 -21.50 -8.03 69.78
N THR A 95 -22.44 -8.45 68.92
CA THR A 95 -23.89 -8.32 69.19
C THR A 95 -24.45 -9.31 70.23
N SER A 96 -23.76 -10.41 70.56
CA SER A 96 -24.29 -11.45 71.47
C SER A 96 -23.50 -11.58 72.79
N GLU A 97 -24.23 -11.69 73.91
CA GLU A 97 -23.69 -11.86 75.28
C GLU A 97 -23.09 -13.26 75.55
N GLU A 98 -23.14 -14.21 74.60
CA GLU A 98 -22.59 -15.56 74.77
C GLU A 98 -21.17 -15.74 74.22
N ALA A 99 -20.55 -14.70 73.66
CA ALA A 99 -19.14 -14.74 73.29
C ALA A 99 -18.26 -14.59 74.55
N THR A 100 -18.01 -15.70 75.24
CA THR A 100 -16.87 -15.82 76.17
C THR A 100 -15.61 -15.30 75.49
N LEU A 101 -14.95 -14.32 76.12
CA LEU A 101 -13.62 -13.81 75.80
C LEU A 101 -12.68 -14.95 75.40
N GLY A 102 -12.56 -15.15 74.09
CA GLY A 102 -11.63 -16.05 73.43
C GLY A 102 -11.30 -15.46 72.08
N ASP A 103 -10.23 -14.67 72.03
CA ASP A 103 -9.32 -14.32 70.92
C ASP A 103 -9.82 -14.18 69.47
N ASP A 104 -11.11 -14.00 69.19
CA ASP A 104 -11.61 -13.56 67.88
C ASP A 104 -11.84 -12.03 67.89
N GLU A 105 -10.74 -11.27 67.73
CA GLU A 105 -10.78 -9.81 67.70
C GLU A 105 -11.49 -9.27 66.45
N VAL A 106 -12.49 -8.42 66.66
CA VAL A 106 -13.03 -7.52 65.63
C VAL A 106 -11.91 -6.53 65.25
N LEU A 107 -11.29 -6.74 64.09
CA LEU A 107 -10.23 -5.87 63.59
C LEU A 107 -10.85 -4.63 62.92
N VAL A 108 -10.75 -3.49 63.59
CA VAL A 108 -11.12 -2.16 63.07
C VAL A 108 -9.87 -1.56 62.42
N SER A 109 -9.83 -1.51 61.09
CA SER A 109 -8.58 -1.24 60.35
C SER A 109 -8.43 0.17 59.80
N ALA A 110 -9.46 1.03 59.83
CA ALA A 110 -9.34 2.43 59.41
C ALA A 110 -10.46 3.30 59.98
N GLU A 111 -10.08 4.44 60.57
CA GLU A 111 -10.99 5.54 60.90
C GLU A 111 -10.69 6.69 59.94
N THR A 112 -11.65 7.04 59.09
CA THR A 112 -11.60 8.31 58.36
C THR A 112 -12.78 9.16 58.82
N MET A 113 -12.48 10.23 59.56
CA MET A 113 -13.46 11.25 59.91
C MET A 113 -13.42 12.34 58.84
N VAL A 114 -14.49 12.48 58.07
CA VAL A 114 -14.68 13.61 57.14
C VAL A 114 -15.94 14.35 57.56
N GLY A 115 -15.77 15.42 58.35
CA GLY A 115 -16.88 16.17 58.90
C GLY A 115 -17.71 15.35 59.91
N LYS A 116 -18.99 15.09 59.61
CA LYS A 116 -19.94 14.36 60.48
C LYS A 116 -20.09 12.88 60.12
N ARG A 117 -19.32 12.43 59.13
CA ARG A 117 -19.33 11.06 58.64
C ARG A 117 -18.20 10.28 59.28
N ILE A 118 -18.55 9.15 59.89
CA ILE A 118 -17.61 8.22 60.49
C ILE A 118 -17.68 6.93 59.69
N MET A 119 -16.52 6.45 59.26
CA MET A 119 -16.40 5.23 58.49
C MET A 119 -15.60 4.22 59.30
N PHE A 120 -16.17 3.04 59.50
CA PHE A 120 -15.52 1.90 60.14
C PHE A 120 -15.38 0.78 59.12
N THR A 121 -14.16 0.32 58.91
CA THR A 121 -13.94 -0.94 58.20
C THR A 121 -13.72 -2.05 59.23
N VAL A 122 -14.64 -3.00 59.26
CA VAL A 122 -14.61 -4.16 60.16
C VAL A 122 -14.21 -5.39 59.37
N SER A 123 -13.22 -6.13 59.87
CA SER A 123 -12.74 -7.38 59.26
C SER A 123 -12.62 -8.49 60.31
N GLY A 124 -12.76 -9.75 59.88
CA GLY A 124 -12.69 -10.93 60.75
C GLY A 124 -13.93 -11.82 60.75
N ASN A 125 -13.92 -12.86 61.60
CA ASN A 125 -15.10 -13.66 61.92
C ASN A 125 -16.06 -12.76 62.72
N HIS A 126 -17.35 -12.75 62.39
CA HIS A 126 -18.37 -11.82 62.94
C HIS A 126 -18.33 -10.37 62.45
N ARG A 127 -17.65 -10.06 61.34
CA ARG A 127 -17.67 -8.70 60.73
C ARG A 127 -19.06 -8.13 60.40
N ASN A 128 -20.08 -8.99 60.36
CA ASN A 128 -21.48 -8.66 60.06
C ASN A 128 -22.39 -8.63 61.30
N SER A 129 -21.86 -9.01 62.48
CA SER A 129 -22.56 -9.04 63.77
C SER A 129 -21.84 -8.12 64.74
N VAL A 130 -22.15 -6.82 64.62
CA VAL A 130 -21.60 -5.79 65.49
C VAL A 130 -22.71 -4.96 66.14
N ARG A 131 -22.40 -4.45 67.32
CA ARG A 131 -23.12 -3.40 68.01
C ARG A 131 -22.19 -2.20 68.17
N ILE A 132 -22.57 -1.09 67.56
CA ILE A 132 -21.79 0.14 67.56
C ILE A 132 -22.53 1.14 68.43
N CYS A 133 -21.94 1.50 69.57
CA CYS A 133 -22.54 2.41 70.54
C CYS A 133 -21.83 3.76 70.53
N PHE A 134 -22.60 4.83 70.49
CA PHE A 134 -22.16 6.22 70.53
C PHE A 134 -22.52 6.82 71.89
N GLU A 135 -21.56 7.49 72.53
CA GLU A 135 -21.80 8.13 73.83
C GLU A 135 -22.46 9.50 73.63
N MET A 136 -23.58 9.70 74.33
CA MET A 136 -24.40 10.90 74.28
C MET A 136 -24.38 11.60 75.64
N SER A 137 -24.06 12.89 75.68
CA SER A 137 -24.07 13.69 76.91
C SER A 137 -24.36 15.18 76.66
N ASN A 138 -24.77 15.89 77.72
CA ASN A 138 -24.95 17.35 77.70
C ASN A 138 -23.66 18.16 77.47
N VAL A 139 -22.49 17.53 77.52
CA VAL A 139 -21.18 18.15 77.23
C VAL A 139 -20.65 17.77 75.86
N GLY A 140 -21.45 17.05 75.05
CA GLY A 140 -21.12 16.73 73.67
C GLY A 140 -20.92 18.00 72.82
N SER A 141 -19.97 17.94 71.89
CA SER A 141 -19.65 19.01 70.95
C SER A 141 -20.39 18.88 69.61
N GLY A 142 -21.38 17.98 69.54
CA GLY A 142 -22.12 17.64 68.33
C GLY A 142 -23.04 18.75 67.82
N CYS A 143 -23.35 18.68 66.52
CA CYS A 143 -24.05 19.71 65.76
C CYS A 143 -25.57 19.79 66.00
N ASN A 144 -26.10 21.02 66.05
CA ASN A 144 -27.50 21.29 65.73
C ASN A 144 -27.91 20.57 64.42
N VAL A 145 -29.02 19.82 64.45
CA VAL A 145 -29.77 19.45 63.24
C VAL A 145 -30.25 20.76 62.63
N LYS A 146 -29.42 21.36 61.77
CA LYS A 146 -29.80 22.57 61.06
C LYS A 146 -30.72 22.13 59.93
N THR A 147 -31.97 22.58 60.00
CA THR A 147 -32.96 22.67 58.91
C THR A 147 -32.50 23.51 57.71
N ASN A 148 -31.19 23.76 57.58
CA ASN A 148 -30.55 24.60 56.58
C ASN A 148 -29.44 23.77 55.92
N SER A 149 -29.81 22.75 55.15
CA SER A 149 -28.88 21.97 54.32
C SER A 149 -29.32 22.04 52.85
N ILE A 150 -28.34 21.88 51.96
CA ILE A 150 -28.53 21.92 50.50
C ILE A 150 -28.07 20.59 49.90
N TYR A 151 -28.54 20.24 48.71
CA TYR A 151 -28.06 19.11 47.93
C TYR A 151 -28.02 19.42 46.43
N ILE A 152 -27.28 18.60 45.68
CA ILE A 152 -27.10 18.73 44.23
C ILE A 152 -27.97 17.68 43.52
N ASP A 153 -28.92 18.15 42.72
CA ASP A 153 -29.79 17.31 41.89
C ASP A 153 -29.34 17.32 40.42
N CYS A 154 -28.89 16.17 39.94
CA CYS A 154 -28.46 15.91 38.55
C CYS A 154 -28.32 14.39 38.33
N GLU A 155 -28.09 13.93 37.10
CA GLU A 155 -27.80 12.50 36.88
C GLU A 155 -26.43 12.12 37.48
N SER A 156 -26.31 10.88 37.93
CA SER A 156 -25.08 10.35 38.53
C SER A 156 -24.10 9.78 37.49
N GLU A 157 -24.57 9.51 36.28
CA GLU A 157 -23.78 8.94 35.19
C GLU A 157 -24.17 9.57 33.85
N TYR A 158 -23.18 9.99 33.07
CA TYR A 158 -23.35 10.52 31.71
C TYR A 158 -22.48 9.73 30.72
N GLU A 159 -22.92 9.62 29.47
CA GLU A 159 -22.14 9.08 28.36
C GLU A 159 -21.96 10.13 27.25
N HIS A 160 -20.72 10.54 27.00
CA HIS A 160 -20.39 11.60 26.04
C HIS A 160 -19.31 11.16 25.06
N GLN A 161 -19.31 11.78 23.87
CA GLN A 161 -18.20 11.64 22.93
C GLN A 161 -16.91 12.24 23.53
N PHE A 162 -15.78 11.51 23.44
CA PHE A 162 -14.55 11.83 24.18
C PHE A 162 -13.94 13.20 23.84
N ASP A 163 -14.03 13.62 22.58
CA ASP A 163 -13.44 14.85 22.04
C ASP A 163 -14.39 16.05 22.02
N LYS A 164 -15.62 15.90 22.53
CA LYS A 164 -16.59 16.99 22.61
C LYS A 164 -16.78 17.47 24.04
N ALA A 165 -16.89 18.79 24.19
CA ALA A 165 -17.39 19.41 25.39
C ALA A 165 -18.93 19.36 25.37
N VAL A 166 -19.54 18.75 26.37
CA VAL A 166 -20.99 18.65 26.51
C VAL A 166 -21.43 19.43 27.73
N VAL A 167 -22.51 20.19 27.61
CA VAL A 167 -23.08 20.98 28.71
C VAL A 167 -24.29 20.23 29.27
N GLU A 168 -24.24 19.89 30.54
CA GLU A 168 -25.35 19.28 31.27
C GLU A 168 -25.93 20.27 32.29
N GLU A 169 -27.21 20.11 32.61
CA GLU A 169 -27.91 20.94 33.59
C GLU A 169 -28.14 20.17 34.90
N GLY A 170 -28.02 20.87 36.02
CA GLY A 170 -28.39 20.37 37.34
C GLY A 170 -29.04 21.47 38.18
N ARG A 171 -29.44 21.13 39.41
CA ARG A 171 -30.08 22.06 40.36
C ARG A 171 -29.43 21.98 41.74
N VAL A 172 -29.42 23.11 42.45
CA VAL A 172 -29.11 23.14 43.89
C VAL A 172 -30.42 23.37 44.63
N LEU A 173 -30.78 22.45 45.52
CA LEU A 173 -32.03 22.45 46.26
C LEU A 173 -31.75 22.42 47.77
N THR A 174 -32.66 22.94 48.58
CA THR A 174 -32.66 22.68 50.03
C THR A 174 -33.29 21.32 50.33
N ASP A 175 -33.13 20.82 51.56
CA ASP A 175 -33.72 19.53 51.99
C ASP A 175 -35.25 19.43 51.83
N ILE A 176 -35.95 20.58 51.74
CA ILE A 176 -37.39 20.67 51.48
C ILE A 176 -37.72 20.91 49.99
N HIS A 177 -36.76 20.63 49.10
CA HIS A 177 -36.87 20.76 47.64
C HIS A 177 -37.09 22.20 47.14
N THR A 178 -36.70 23.21 47.93
CA THR A 178 -36.77 24.61 47.50
C THR A 178 -35.51 24.97 46.71
N PRO A 179 -35.63 25.60 45.53
CA PRO A 179 -34.47 26.07 44.75
C PRO A 179 -33.56 27.04 45.49
N VAL A 180 -32.25 26.84 45.38
CA VAL A 180 -31.22 27.71 45.96
C VAL A 180 -30.57 28.56 44.87
N THR A 181 -30.65 29.88 45.04
CA THR A 181 -30.21 30.86 44.04
C THR A 181 -28.94 31.56 44.51
N GLY A 182 -27.92 31.68 43.66
CA GLY A 182 -26.62 32.22 44.07
C GLY A 182 -25.73 31.22 44.82
N ALA A 183 -26.01 29.92 44.71
CA ALA A 183 -25.06 28.88 45.08
C ALA A 183 -23.96 28.77 44.00
N THR A 184 -22.72 28.59 44.43
CA THR A 184 -21.58 28.34 43.57
C THR A 184 -21.33 26.84 43.49
N VAL A 185 -21.30 26.28 42.29
CA VAL A 185 -21.00 24.86 42.04
C VAL A 185 -19.62 24.73 41.39
N THR A 186 -18.74 24.00 42.04
CA THR A 186 -17.39 23.68 41.57
C THR A 186 -17.34 22.24 41.07
N LEU A 187 -16.83 22.05 39.86
CA LEU A 187 -16.49 20.75 39.29
C LEU A 187 -14.98 20.53 39.44
N THR A 188 -14.59 19.50 40.18
CA THR A 188 -13.19 19.09 40.34
C THR A 188 -13.01 17.66 39.79
N PRO A 189 -12.08 17.40 38.85
CA PRO A 189 -11.78 16.02 38.44
C PRO A 189 -11.31 15.19 39.64
N CYS A 190 -11.86 13.98 39.78
CA CYS A 190 -11.59 13.09 40.90
C CYS A 190 -11.45 11.62 40.45
N ASN A 191 -11.09 10.74 41.37
CA ASN A 191 -11.23 9.30 41.19
C ASN A 191 -12.64 8.81 41.59
N GLU A 192 -12.90 7.51 41.50
CA GLU A 192 -14.20 6.90 41.85
C GLU A 192 -14.63 7.12 43.30
N HIS A 193 -13.70 7.50 44.19
CA HIS A 193 -13.93 7.80 45.60
C HIS A 193 -14.06 9.31 45.90
N GLY A 194 -14.02 10.18 44.89
CA GLY A 194 -14.13 11.63 45.08
C GLY A 194 -12.84 12.33 45.48
N LEU A 195 -11.68 11.64 45.47
CA LEU A 195 -10.39 12.28 45.73
C LEU A 195 -9.92 13.05 44.49
N ALA A 196 -9.59 14.33 44.67
CA ALA A 196 -9.17 15.20 43.58
C ALA A 196 -7.91 14.68 42.88
N ILE A 197 -7.90 14.75 41.55
CA ILE A 197 -6.77 14.36 40.69
C ILE A 197 -6.39 15.51 39.75
N SER A 198 -5.14 15.51 39.27
CA SER A 198 -4.60 16.58 38.42
C SER A 198 -4.83 16.37 36.91
N THR A 199 -5.43 15.25 36.51
CA THR A 199 -5.64 14.86 35.11
C THR A 199 -7.09 14.41 34.89
N GLY A 200 -7.66 14.63 33.70
CA GLY A 200 -9.05 14.26 33.39
C GLY A 200 -9.88 15.43 32.88
N LEU A 201 -11.09 15.58 33.42
CA LEU A 201 -12.02 16.66 33.06
C LEU A 201 -11.50 18.03 33.55
N PRO A 202 -11.73 19.13 32.82
CA PRO A 202 -11.27 20.46 33.24
C PRO A 202 -12.02 20.93 34.49
N LYS A 203 -11.30 21.51 35.46
CA LYS A 203 -11.91 22.15 36.62
C LYS A 203 -12.77 23.34 36.19
N GLN A 204 -13.97 23.46 36.74
CA GLN A 204 -14.90 24.55 36.44
C GLN A 204 -15.55 25.07 37.72
N VAL A 205 -15.92 26.35 37.74
CA VAL A 205 -16.75 26.96 38.78
C VAL A 205 -17.88 27.71 38.08
N VAL A 206 -19.13 27.47 38.47
CA VAL A 206 -20.30 28.18 37.94
C VAL A 206 -21.22 28.62 39.06
N GLU A 207 -21.99 29.66 38.82
CA GLU A 207 -23.06 30.09 39.73
C GLU A 207 -24.41 29.55 39.24
N ALA A 208 -25.28 29.17 40.17
CA ALA A 208 -26.66 28.83 39.87
C ALA A 208 -27.42 30.10 39.42
N TYR A 209 -27.91 30.09 38.18
CA TYR A 209 -28.31 31.28 37.42
C TYR A 209 -29.83 31.51 37.32
N ASP A 210 -30.67 30.54 37.69
CA ASP A 210 -32.14 30.67 37.61
C ASP A 210 -32.76 30.80 39.01
N VAL A 211 -33.41 31.95 39.27
CA VAL A 211 -34.00 32.29 40.56
C VAL A 211 -35.24 31.43 40.89
N ARG A 212 -35.90 30.84 39.89
CA ARG A 212 -37.12 30.03 40.07
C ARG A 212 -36.85 28.54 40.16
N GLU A 213 -35.71 28.08 39.65
CA GLU A 213 -35.41 26.64 39.53
C GLU A 213 -34.05 26.22 40.11
N GLY A 214 -33.19 27.16 40.52
CA GLY A 214 -31.90 26.84 41.16
C GLY A 214 -30.92 26.15 40.22
N LYS A 215 -31.06 26.39 38.91
CA LYS A 215 -30.32 25.69 37.85
C LYS A 215 -28.87 26.14 37.74
N PHE A 216 -27.98 25.20 37.45
CA PHE A 216 -26.60 25.42 37.02
C PHE A 216 -26.29 24.63 35.74
N ARG A 217 -25.23 25.02 35.02
CA ARG A 217 -24.76 24.37 33.79
C ARG A 217 -23.30 23.95 33.93
N MET A 218 -23.00 22.66 33.80
CA MET A 218 -21.64 22.13 33.84
C MET A 218 -21.18 21.69 32.47
N THR A 219 -19.96 22.10 32.10
CA THR A 219 -19.34 21.70 30.84
C THR A 219 -18.35 20.58 31.10
N TYR A 220 -18.73 19.36 30.72
CA TYR A 220 -17.83 18.21 30.71
C TYR A 220 -16.93 18.27 29.48
N GLY A 221 -15.78 18.93 29.61
CA GLY A 221 -14.85 19.21 28.51
C GLY A 221 -14.35 17.97 27.75
N ALA A 222 -13.74 18.23 26.60
CA ALA A 222 -13.07 17.21 25.80
C ALA A 222 -11.90 16.58 26.57
N THR A 223 -11.61 15.32 26.24
CA THR A 223 -10.55 14.52 26.83
C THR A 223 -9.62 14.02 25.73
N SER A 224 -8.40 13.63 26.08
CA SER A 224 -7.40 13.14 25.12
C SER A 224 -7.61 11.68 24.71
N SER A 225 -8.44 10.91 25.42
CA SER A 225 -8.68 9.49 25.19
C SER A 225 -10.07 9.06 25.63
N VAL A 226 -10.55 7.95 25.06
CA VAL A 226 -11.72 7.21 25.55
C VAL A 226 -11.46 6.68 26.96
N GLY A 227 -12.46 6.73 27.85
CA GLY A 227 -12.33 6.20 29.21
C GLY A 227 -13.46 6.63 30.14
N VAL A 228 -13.44 6.07 31.36
CA VAL A 228 -14.33 6.48 32.45
C VAL A 228 -13.63 7.57 33.27
N TYR A 229 -14.31 8.71 33.42
CA TYR A 229 -13.84 9.84 34.19
C TYR A 229 -14.82 10.12 35.33
N TYR A 230 -14.32 10.67 36.45
CA TYR A 230 -15.16 11.06 37.58
C TYR A 230 -14.97 12.56 37.87
N ALA A 231 -16.05 13.20 38.28
CA ALA A 231 -16.08 14.60 38.67
C ALA A 231 -16.77 14.76 40.02
N LEU A 232 -16.12 15.45 40.95
CA LEU A 232 -16.70 15.88 42.21
C LEU A 232 -17.36 17.25 41.97
N LEU A 233 -18.67 17.30 42.18
CA LEU A 233 -19.45 18.54 42.24
C LEU A 233 -19.55 18.99 43.70
N GLU A 234 -19.11 20.21 43.97
CA GLU A 234 -19.17 20.83 45.30
C GLU A 234 -20.00 22.12 45.19
N ALA A 235 -21.15 22.17 45.86
CA ALA A 235 -21.99 23.36 45.92
C ALA A 235 -21.76 24.10 47.23
N GLU A 236 -21.56 25.41 47.18
CA GLU A 236 -21.43 26.30 48.32
C GLU A 236 -22.49 27.42 48.25
N TYR A 237 -23.17 27.69 49.36
CA TYR A 237 -24.18 28.74 49.44
C TYR A 237 -24.09 29.48 50.78
N LEU A 238 -23.95 30.81 50.75
CA LEU A 238 -24.01 31.64 51.94
C LEU A 238 -25.47 31.96 52.26
N HIS A 239 -26.02 31.32 53.29
CA HIS A 239 -27.41 31.51 53.66
C HIS A 239 -27.65 32.96 54.17
N PRO A 240 -28.54 33.75 53.53
CA PRO A 240 -28.60 35.20 53.70
C PRO A 240 -29.09 35.64 55.09
N VAL A 241 -29.81 34.77 55.80
CA VAL A 241 -30.36 35.07 57.15
C VAL A 241 -29.43 34.61 58.27
N THR A 242 -28.77 33.46 58.08
CA THR A 242 -27.96 32.83 59.14
C THR A 242 -26.46 33.08 58.97
N ASN A 243 -26.06 33.71 57.87
CA ASN A 243 -24.68 34.01 57.51
C ASN A 243 -23.77 32.77 57.55
N GLN A 244 -24.35 31.60 57.31
CA GLN A 244 -23.67 30.32 57.36
C GLN A 244 -23.45 29.81 55.94
N VAL A 245 -22.24 29.32 55.67
CA VAL A 245 -21.94 28.59 54.43
C VAL A 245 -22.53 27.18 54.55
N LEU A 246 -23.40 26.85 53.60
CA LEU A 246 -23.97 25.52 53.40
C LEU A 246 -23.20 24.85 52.26
N THR A 247 -22.87 23.58 52.42
CA THR A 247 -22.11 22.83 51.42
C THR A 247 -22.79 21.51 51.07
N ALA A 248 -22.67 21.09 49.81
CA ALA A 248 -23.10 19.78 49.34
C ALA A 248 -22.09 19.20 48.35
N VAL A 249 -21.95 17.87 48.34
CA VAL A 249 -21.06 17.17 47.42
C VAL A 249 -21.77 16.05 46.68
N LYS A 250 -21.42 15.87 45.41
CA LYS A 250 -21.89 14.75 44.59
C LYS A 250 -20.81 14.30 43.62
N ILE A 251 -20.59 12.99 43.53
CA ILE A 251 -19.69 12.40 42.52
C ILE A 251 -20.52 12.04 41.30
N VAL A 252 -20.04 12.44 40.12
CA VAL A 252 -20.61 12.13 38.82
C VAL A 252 -19.62 11.30 38.01
N LYS A 253 -20.12 10.23 37.40
CA LYS A 253 -19.38 9.41 36.44
C LYS A 253 -19.63 9.91 35.02
N VAL A 254 -18.59 10.11 34.23
CA VAL A 254 -18.66 10.54 32.84
C VAL A 254 -17.92 9.54 31.96
N ASN A 255 -18.66 8.70 31.26
CA ASN A 255 -18.11 7.74 30.30
C ASN A 255 -17.83 8.46 28.98
N LYS A 256 -16.56 8.75 28.70
CA LYS A 256 -16.11 9.35 27.44
C LYS A 256 -15.87 8.23 26.43
N VAL A 257 -16.79 8.08 25.48
CA VAL A 257 -16.80 7.02 24.46
C VAL A 257 -16.38 7.51 23.08
N GLN A 258 -15.97 6.58 22.22
CA GLN A 258 -15.81 6.83 20.79
C GLN A 258 -17.04 6.36 20.03
N ASN A 259 -17.96 7.29 19.77
CA ASN A 259 -19.19 7.03 19.04
C ASN A 259 -18.99 6.95 17.53
N ASN A 260 -17.88 7.49 17.01
CA ASN A 260 -17.64 7.50 15.57
C ASN A 260 -16.79 6.32 15.11
N ARG A 261 -17.07 5.81 13.90
CA ARG A 261 -16.31 4.75 13.23
C ARG A 261 -15.68 5.30 11.96
N ILE A 262 -14.40 5.01 11.74
CA ILE A 262 -13.77 5.20 10.44
C ILE A 262 -14.33 4.13 9.50
N ILE A 263 -14.74 4.54 8.31
CA ILE A 263 -15.14 3.64 7.23
C ILE A 263 -14.55 4.22 5.95
N PRO A 264 -13.90 3.44 5.09
CA PRO A 264 -13.65 3.89 3.72
C PRO A 264 -15.02 4.07 3.02
N ASP A 265 -15.43 5.31 2.77
CA ASP A 265 -16.75 5.65 2.19
C ASP A 265 -16.69 6.87 1.27
N ILE A 266 -17.77 7.11 0.52
CA ILE A 266 -17.99 8.30 -0.29
C ILE A 266 -18.33 9.50 0.60
N VAL A 267 -17.75 10.64 0.23
CA VAL A 267 -18.28 11.97 0.46
C VAL A 267 -19.54 12.16 -0.40
N PRO A 268 -20.75 12.25 0.16
CA PRO A 268 -21.92 12.51 -0.67
C PRO A 268 -21.71 13.83 -1.41
N GLN A 269 -21.72 13.82 -2.74
CA GLN A 269 -22.09 15.04 -3.44
C GLN A 269 -23.53 15.38 -3.01
N PRO A 270 -23.85 16.66 -2.82
CA PRO A 270 -25.18 17.06 -2.40
C PRO A 270 -26.14 16.84 -3.57
N GLU A 271 -26.68 15.63 -3.72
CA GLU A 271 -27.98 15.31 -4.33
C GLU A 271 -28.23 13.78 -4.39
N ILE A 272 -29.13 13.32 -3.49
CA ILE A 272 -30.11 12.22 -3.62
C ILE A 272 -29.62 10.85 -4.15
N VAL A 273 -29.26 9.91 -3.25
CA VAL A 273 -29.47 8.45 -3.44
C VAL A 273 -29.70 7.75 -2.07
N PRO A 274 -30.64 6.78 -1.93
CA PRO A 274 -30.92 6.10 -0.66
C PRO A 274 -29.85 5.08 -0.25
N LYS A 275 -29.63 4.97 1.07
CA LYS A 275 -28.63 4.12 1.76
C LYS A 275 -29.12 2.68 1.99
N GLU A 276 -28.55 1.69 1.30
CA GLU A 276 -28.31 0.34 1.84
C GLU A 276 -26.97 -0.21 1.31
N SER A 277 -26.05 -0.52 2.23
CA SER A 277 -24.78 -1.25 2.04
C SER A 277 -23.91 -0.93 0.82
N TYR A 278 -23.19 0.19 0.85
CA TYR A 278 -22.02 0.39 -0.04
C TYR A 278 -20.80 0.74 0.81
N THR A 279 -19.79 -0.12 0.80
CA THR A 279 -18.40 0.28 1.07
C THR A 279 -17.84 0.77 -0.26
N ASP A 280 -17.78 2.07 -0.44
CA ASP A 280 -17.35 2.69 -1.69
C ASP A 280 -15.95 3.28 -1.55
N TRP A 281 -15.09 2.93 -2.49
CA TRP A 281 -13.64 3.15 -2.49
C TRP A 281 -13.24 4.45 -3.19
N GLY A 282 -14.19 5.38 -3.42
CA GLY A 282 -13.97 6.62 -4.17
C GLY A 282 -14.28 6.45 -5.65
N ASN A 283 -13.59 7.16 -6.56
CA ASN A 283 -13.88 7.06 -8.00
C ASN A 283 -13.61 5.63 -8.50
N ASP A 284 -14.69 4.91 -8.80
CA ASP A 284 -14.66 3.49 -9.13
C ASP A 284 -13.84 3.16 -10.39
N GLU A 285 -13.69 4.15 -11.28
CA GLU A 285 -12.87 4.02 -12.49
C GLU A 285 -11.37 3.86 -12.18
N GLN A 286 -10.89 4.26 -10.99
CA GLN A 286 -9.47 4.11 -10.64
C GLN A 286 -9.06 2.66 -10.42
N TYR A 287 -10.02 1.79 -10.05
CA TYR A 287 -9.84 0.35 -9.83
C TYR A 287 -10.14 -0.46 -11.09
N LYS A 288 -10.66 0.20 -12.13
CA LYS A 288 -10.91 -0.42 -13.41
C LYS A 288 -9.75 -0.14 -14.35
N ARG A 289 -9.43 -1.12 -15.20
CA ARG A 289 -8.54 -0.90 -16.34
C ARG A 289 -7.13 -0.43 -15.93
N VAL A 290 -6.65 -0.85 -14.77
CA VAL A 290 -5.25 -0.67 -14.35
C VAL A 290 -4.35 -1.40 -15.35
N LEU A 291 -3.18 -0.85 -15.68
CA LEU A 291 -2.35 -1.45 -16.71
C LEU A 291 -1.53 -2.60 -16.12
N LYS A 292 -1.53 -3.75 -16.81
CA LYS A 292 -0.69 -4.89 -16.46
C LYS A 292 0.79 -4.49 -16.52
N GLY A 293 1.58 -4.89 -15.52
CA GLY A 293 3.00 -4.52 -15.47
C GLY A 293 3.25 -3.03 -15.29
N SER A 294 2.35 -2.25 -14.67
CA SER A 294 2.55 -0.81 -14.45
C SER A 294 2.61 -0.45 -12.96
N VAL A 295 2.86 0.81 -12.66
CA VAL A 295 2.72 1.37 -11.31
C VAL A 295 1.47 2.26 -11.29
N LYS A 296 0.64 2.15 -10.26
CA LYS A 296 -0.62 2.89 -10.15
C LYS A 296 -0.77 3.50 -8.76
N THR A 297 -0.98 4.81 -8.72
CA THR A 297 -1.42 5.51 -7.52
C THR A 297 -2.94 5.44 -7.40
N PHE A 298 -3.39 4.96 -6.24
CA PHE A 298 -4.78 4.92 -5.80
C PHE A 298 -5.00 6.01 -4.76
N LYS A 299 -6.12 6.71 -4.88
CA LYS A 299 -6.61 7.67 -3.89
C LYS A 299 -7.87 7.08 -3.28
N ILE A 300 -7.74 6.55 -2.06
CA ILE A 300 -8.81 5.86 -1.33
C ILE A 300 -9.41 6.87 -0.34
N ASN A 301 -10.67 7.22 -0.54
CA ASN A 301 -11.37 8.15 0.35
C ASN A 301 -11.76 7.47 1.66
N LEU A 302 -11.75 8.25 2.73
CA LEU A 302 -12.06 7.83 4.10
C LEU A 302 -13.13 8.76 4.66
N VAL A 303 -14.11 8.18 5.35
CA VAL A 303 -15.22 8.88 5.98
C VAL A 303 -15.33 8.43 7.42
N VAL A 304 -15.74 9.33 8.31
CA VAL A 304 -16.11 8.96 9.67
C VAL A 304 -17.60 9.10 9.82
N LYS A 305 -18.23 8.01 10.25
CA LYS A 305 -19.65 7.99 10.58
C LYS A 305 -19.84 8.01 12.08
N ASP A 306 -20.84 8.73 12.55
CA ASP A 306 -21.25 8.68 13.94
C ASP A 306 -22.00 7.37 14.27
N LYS A 307 -22.48 7.26 15.51
CA LYS A 307 -23.24 6.09 15.99
C LYS A 307 -24.57 5.88 15.28
N TYR A 308 -25.10 6.90 14.61
CA TYR A 308 -26.34 6.85 13.83
C TYR A 308 -26.08 6.59 12.34
N GLY A 309 -24.80 6.48 11.92
CA GLY A 309 -24.42 6.28 10.53
C GLY A 309 -24.51 7.56 9.69
N GLU A 310 -24.56 8.72 10.33
CA GLU A 310 -24.45 10.03 9.69
C GLU A 310 -22.99 10.44 9.54
N VAL A 311 -22.70 11.13 8.45
CA VAL A 311 -21.37 11.63 8.11
C VAL A 311 -21.12 12.84 9.00
N ASN A 312 -20.08 12.81 9.83
CA ASN A 312 -19.82 13.87 10.81
C ASN A 312 -18.70 14.80 10.31
N ASP A 313 -19.05 16.01 9.86
CA ASP A 313 -18.15 16.92 9.13
C ASP A 313 -17.00 17.55 9.94
N ASP A 314 -16.93 17.29 11.25
CA ASP A 314 -15.92 17.84 12.15
C ASP A 314 -14.75 16.84 12.29
N TYR A 315 -13.73 16.97 11.43
CA TYR A 315 -12.75 15.90 11.16
C TYR A 315 -11.28 16.18 11.53
N ASP A 316 -10.92 17.29 12.18
CA ASP A 316 -9.51 17.71 12.31
C ASP A 316 -8.58 16.70 13.02
N TYR A 317 -9.15 15.75 13.79
CA TYR A 317 -8.43 14.72 14.54
C TYR A 317 -7.98 13.48 13.72
N LEU A 318 -8.41 13.31 12.47
CA LEU A 318 -7.99 12.18 11.63
C LEU A 318 -6.61 12.38 11.00
N ASN A 319 -6.09 13.61 11.04
CA ASN A 319 -4.82 13.94 10.44
C ASN A 319 -3.67 13.23 11.16
N GLY A 320 -2.82 12.53 10.41
CA GLY A 320 -1.68 11.79 10.96
C GLY A 320 -1.96 10.35 11.40
N LEU A 321 -3.22 9.88 11.36
CA LEU A 321 -3.50 8.43 11.43
C LEU A 321 -2.89 7.72 10.22
N TYR A 322 -2.61 6.42 10.35
CA TYR A 322 -2.01 5.64 9.27
C TYR A 322 -2.85 4.42 8.85
N ALA A 323 -2.74 4.07 7.57
CA ALA A 323 -3.29 2.86 6.98
C ALA A 323 -2.20 2.15 6.20
N THR A 324 -2.28 0.82 6.13
CA THR A 324 -1.48 0.04 5.20
C THR A 324 -2.35 -0.37 4.02
N VAL A 325 -1.93 -0.01 2.82
CA VAL A 325 -2.55 -0.44 1.56
C VAL A 325 -1.68 -1.53 0.95
N THR A 326 -2.29 -2.67 0.64
CA THR A 326 -1.59 -3.86 0.14
C THR A 326 -2.27 -4.37 -1.12
N ALA A 327 -1.50 -4.53 -2.20
CA ALA A 327 -1.96 -5.22 -3.40
C ALA A 327 -1.65 -6.71 -3.29
N HIS A 328 -2.64 -7.56 -3.55
CA HIS A 328 -2.55 -9.02 -3.48
C HIS A 328 -2.86 -9.67 -4.82
N LYS A 329 -2.21 -10.80 -5.08
CA LYS A 329 -2.63 -11.73 -6.14
C LYS A 329 -3.93 -12.39 -5.74
N ILE A 330 -4.79 -12.69 -6.71
CA ILE A 330 -6.03 -13.45 -6.44
C ILE A 330 -5.74 -14.85 -5.91
N THR A 331 -4.65 -15.47 -6.36
CA THR A 331 -4.21 -16.79 -5.91
C THR A 331 -3.53 -16.77 -4.54
N GLY A 332 -3.46 -15.61 -3.88
CA GLY A 332 -2.75 -15.41 -2.63
C GLY A 332 -1.32 -14.90 -2.81
N GLY A 333 -0.84 -14.17 -1.80
CA GLY A 333 0.47 -13.53 -1.79
C GLY A 333 0.43 -12.03 -2.09
N VAL A 334 1.37 -11.30 -1.51
CA VAL A 334 1.51 -9.84 -1.65
C VAL A 334 2.27 -9.51 -2.93
N LEU A 335 1.75 -8.55 -3.69
CA LEU A 335 2.44 -7.92 -4.82
C LEU A 335 3.27 -6.73 -4.34
N ASP A 336 2.63 -5.84 -3.59
CA ASP A 336 3.24 -4.61 -3.07
C ASP A 336 2.46 -4.14 -1.84
N SER A 337 3.10 -3.36 -0.99
CA SER A 337 2.48 -2.82 0.22
C SER A 337 3.09 -1.49 0.60
N GLN A 338 2.24 -0.52 0.96
CA GLN A 338 2.66 0.81 1.39
C GLN A 338 1.88 1.23 2.63
N THR A 339 2.58 1.78 3.62
CA THR A 339 1.96 2.48 4.74
C THR A 339 1.84 3.95 4.41
N CYS A 340 0.62 4.48 4.55
CA CYS A 340 0.24 5.84 4.17
C CYS A 340 -0.39 6.54 5.36
N THR A 341 -0.25 7.85 5.44
CA THR A 341 -0.95 8.68 6.43
C THR A 341 -2.21 9.29 5.83
N PHE A 342 -3.19 9.56 6.67
CA PHE A 342 -4.44 10.19 6.29
C PHE A 342 -4.16 11.66 5.94
N VAL A 343 -4.70 12.14 4.82
CA VAL A 343 -4.53 13.50 4.33
C VAL A 343 -5.90 14.13 4.11
N LYS A 344 -6.08 15.38 4.56
CA LYS A 344 -7.29 16.19 4.32
C LYS A 344 -7.17 16.91 2.97
N ASP A 345 -8.18 16.83 2.12
CA ASP A 345 -8.25 17.58 0.87
C ASP A 345 -8.80 19.00 1.05
N GLU A 346 -8.78 19.79 -0.01
CA GLU A 346 -9.24 21.20 -0.02
C GLU A 346 -10.73 21.36 0.31
N ASN A 347 -11.53 20.30 0.14
CA ASN A 347 -12.96 20.28 0.45
C ASN A 347 -13.23 19.73 1.86
N GLY A 348 -12.19 19.37 2.61
CA GLY A 348 -12.26 18.89 3.98
C GLY A 348 -12.35 17.37 4.15
N PHE A 349 -12.23 16.59 3.08
CA PHE A 349 -12.37 15.14 3.10
C PHE A 349 -11.04 14.41 3.23
N TYR A 350 -11.05 13.30 3.96
CA TYR A 350 -9.85 12.52 4.22
C TYR A 350 -9.64 11.44 3.16
N TYR A 351 -8.39 11.21 2.80
CA TYR A 351 -8.01 10.13 1.91
C TYR A 351 -6.63 9.57 2.29
N VAL A 352 -6.32 8.39 1.76
CA VAL A 352 -4.96 7.86 1.70
C VAL A 352 -4.56 7.66 0.24
N GLU A 353 -3.34 8.08 -0.08
CA GLU A 353 -2.74 7.86 -1.39
C GLU A 353 -1.68 6.75 -1.30
N ALA A 354 -1.88 5.69 -2.07
CA ALA A 354 -0.99 4.55 -2.13
C ALA A 354 -0.58 4.27 -3.57
N THR A 355 0.72 4.19 -3.81
CA THR A 355 1.31 3.85 -5.11
C THR A 355 1.72 2.40 -5.11
N MET A 356 0.99 1.57 -5.85
CA MET A 356 1.22 0.12 -5.92
C MET A 356 1.89 -0.26 -7.23
N SER A 357 2.91 -1.10 -7.13
CA SER A 357 3.62 -1.70 -8.24
C SER A 357 2.98 -3.03 -8.67
N TYR A 358 2.49 -3.08 -9.92
CA TYR A 358 2.05 -4.30 -10.59
C TYR A 358 3.10 -4.83 -11.57
N ARG A 359 4.38 -4.47 -11.37
CA ARG A 359 5.49 -4.93 -12.20
C ARG A 359 5.57 -6.46 -12.21
N GLY A 360 5.70 -7.04 -13.39
CA GLY A 360 5.70 -8.50 -13.53
C GLY A 360 4.36 -9.19 -13.22
N TYR A 361 3.28 -8.44 -12.92
CA TYR A 361 1.94 -8.97 -12.72
C TYR A 361 1.10 -8.82 -14.01
N TYR A 362 0.61 -9.94 -14.51
CA TYR A 362 -0.02 -10.03 -15.85
C TYR A 362 -1.38 -10.75 -15.86
N GLU A 363 -1.92 -11.08 -14.68
CA GLU A 363 -3.28 -11.61 -14.53
C GLU A 363 -4.33 -10.51 -14.73
N ASP A 364 -5.57 -10.89 -14.98
CA ASP A 364 -6.65 -9.94 -15.31
C ASP A 364 -7.19 -9.17 -14.11
N THR A 365 -6.97 -9.68 -12.91
CA THR A 365 -7.58 -9.11 -11.69
C THR A 365 -6.64 -9.27 -10.50
N SER A 366 -6.68 -8.35 -9.54
CA SER A 366 -5.96 -8.40 -8.25
C SER A 366 -6.85 -7.89 -7.14
N THR A 367 -6.46 -8.09 -5.88
CA THR A 367 -7.17 -7.51 -4.73
C THR A 367 -6.35 -6.37 -4.14
N LEU A 368 -6.95 -5.20 -3.96
CA LEU A 368 -6.38 -4.10 -3.18
C LEU A 368 -7.02 -4.14 -1.80
N GLN A 369 -6.20 -4.28 -0.76
CA GLN A 369 -6.63 -4.28 0.62
C GLN A 369 -6.19 -2.99 1.29
N ILE A 370 -7.05 -2.39 2.09
CA ILE A 370 -6.70 -1.34 3.05
C ILE A 370 -6.91 -1.88 4.46
N SER A 371 -5.88 -1.74 5.29
CA SER A 371 -5.85 -2.17 6.68
C SER A 371 -5.50 -0.97 7.56
N ILE A 372 -6.46 -0.53 8.35
CA ILE A 372 -6.31 0.53 9.35
C ILE A 372 -6.22 -0.18 10.71
N PRO A 373 -5.06 -0.18 11.39
CA PRO A 373 -4.94 -0.79 12.71
C PRO A 373 -5.75 -0.01 13.75
N ALA A 374 -6.02 -0.66 14.89
CA ALA A 374 -6.67 0.02 16.01
C ALA A 374 -5.78 1.16 16.53
N GLN A 375 -6.30 2.38 16.55
CA GLN A 375 -5.57 3.59 16.94
C GLN A 375 -6.56 4.68 17.36
N ASN A 376 -6.18 5.53 18.33
CA ASN A 376 -6.99 6.65 18.82
C ASN A 376 -8.46 6.30 19.14
N GLY A 377 -8.69 5.14 19.78
CA GLY A 377 -10.04 4.67 20.13
C GLY A 377 -10.84 4.04 18.98
N TYR A 378 -10.34 4.08 17.74
CA TYR A 378 -10.95 3.39 16.61
C TYR A 378 -10.55 1.92 16.57
N SER A 379 -11.53 1.06 16.29
CA SER A 379 -11.30 -0.37 16.06
C SER A 379 -10.53 -0.60 14.75
N ALA A 380 -9.81 -1.71 14.68
CA ALA A 380 -9.13 -2.12 13.46
C ALA A 380 -10.15 -2.38 12.32
N ILE A 381 -9.81 -1.96 11.11
CA ILE A 381 -10.64 -2.11 9.91
C ILE A 381 -9.79 -2.70 8.81
N THR A 382 -10.30 -3.74 8.16
CA THR A 382 -9.75 -4.26 6.92
C THR A 382 -10.85 -4.31 5.88
N LYS A 383 -10.56 -3.79 4.69
CA LYS A 383 -11.46 -3.83 3.53
C LYS A 383 -10.68 -4.20 2.29
N GLU A 384 -11.37 -4.87 1.36
CA GLU A 384 -10.80 -5.28 0.08
C GLU A 384 -11.61 -4.77 -1.12
N ARG A 385 -10.93 -4.52 -2.23
CA ARG A 385 -11.50 -4.15 -3.53
C ARG A 385 -10.86 -4.96 -4.64
N LEU A 386 -11.68 -5.44 -5.56
CA LEU A 386 -11.18 -6.04 -6.79
C LEU A 386 -10.68 -4.95 -7.74
N VAL A 387 -9.47 -5.12 -8.26
CA VAL A 387 -8.87 -4.27 -9.29
C VAL A 387 -8.82 -5.07 -10.58
N SER A 388 -9.34 -4.50 -11.67
CA SER A 388 -9.24 -5.11 -13.01
C SER A 388 -8.08 -4.53 -13.79
N HIS A 389 -7.38 -5.40 -14.50
CA HIS A 389 -6.18 -5.10 -15.25
C HIS A 389 -6.38 -5.29 -16.75
N LYS A 390 -5.76 -4.42 -17.55
CA LYS A 390 -5.77 -4.52 -19.01
C LYS A 390 -4.38 -4.33 -19.59
N TRP A 391 -4.18 -4.81 -20.80
CA TRP A 391 -2.99 -4.51 -21.57
C TRP A 391 -3.01 -3.06 -22.09
N TYR A 392 -1.82 -2.46 -22.20
CA TYR A 392 -1.70 -1.18 -22.88
C TYR A 392 -1.61 -1.39 -24.39
N VAL A 393 -2.45 -0.66 -25.15
CA VAL A 393 -2.54 -0.76 -26.60
C VAL A 393 -2.34 0.62 -27.23
N ALA A 394 -1.22 0.80 -27.93
CA ALA A 394 -0.89 1.98 -28.70
C ALA A 394 -1.44 1.88 -30.13
N ARG A 395 -2.25 2.85 -30.54
CA ARG A 395 -2.86 2.92 -31.88
C ARG A 395 -2.22 3.98 -32.78
N ASN A 396 -1.44 4.90 -32.19
CA ASN A 396 -0.78 5.99 -32.89
C ASN A 396 0.53 6.39 -32.19
N GLU A 397 1.29 7.29 -32.82
CA GLU A 397 2.59 7.76 -32.32
C GLU A 397 2.47 8.44 -30.95
N ILE A 398 1.43 9.25 -30.73
CA ILE A 398 1.23 10.00 -29.49
C ILE A 398 1.07 9.04 -28.30
N GLN A 399 0.21 8.03 -28.44
CA GLN A 399 -0.01 7.02 -27.41
C GLN A 399 1.29 6.24 -27.11
N LEU A 400 1.94 5.72 -28.16
CA LEU A 400 3.20 4.98 -28.01
C LEU A 400 4.27 5.80 -27.28
N ARG A 401 4.45 7.07 -27.69
CA ARG A 401 5.44 7.97 -27.09
C ARG A 401 5.08 8.35 -25.65
N SER A 402 3.80 8.62 -25.38
CA SER A 402 3.33 8.96 -24.04
C SER A 402 3.62 7.86 -23.03
N GLU A 403 3.43 6.60 -23.43
CA GLU A 403 3.62 5.45 -22.55
C GLU A 403 5.09 5.10 -22.34
N LEU A 404 5.91 5.23 -23.39
CA LEU A 404 7.35 5.05 -23.30
C LEU A 404 8.01 6.10 -22.39
N ASN A 405 7.49 7.33 -22.38
CA ASN A 405 8.00 8.42 -21.55
C ASN A 405 7.45 8.40 -20.10
N ARG A 406 6.49 7.53 -19.81
CA ARG A 406 5.85 7.46 -18.48
C ARG A 406 6.70 6.60 -17.54
N GLU A 407 7.15 7.21 -16.44
CA GLU A 407 7.91 6.53 -15.37
C GLU A 407 7.12 5.33 -14.82
N ASN A 408 5.82 5.54 -14.57
CA ASN A 408 4.89 4.52 -14.06
C ASN A 408 4.17 3.73 -15.16
N GLY A 409 4.64 3.77 -16.41
CA GLY A 409 3.98 3.11 -17.55
C GLY A 409 4.03 1.58 -17.48
N ALA A 410 3.39 0.90 -18.43
CA ALA A 410 3.30 -0.55 -18.54
C ALA A 410 4.61 -1.21 -19.04
N ASP A 411 4.88 -2.43 -18.57
CA ASP A 411 6.00 -3.27 -19.04
C ASP A 411 5.81 -3.72 -20.50
N TRP A 412 4.56 -3.92 -20.91
CA TRP A 412 4.16 -4.40 -22.23
C TRP A 412 3.29 -3.37 -22.94
N ILE A 413 3.74 -2.96 -24.12
CA ILE A 413 3.06 -2.00 -24.98
C ILE A 413 2.76 -2.71 -26.30
N PHE A 414 1.47 -2.93 -26.58
CA PHE A 414 1.02 -3.55 -27.81
C PHE A 414 0.75 -2.53 -28.90
N ILE A 415 1.32 -2.74 -30.08
CA ILE A 415 1.10 -1.90 -31.25
C ILE A 415 -0.11 -2.45 -32.01
N TYR A 416 -1.20 -1.68 -32.05
CA TYR A 416 -2.43 -1.99 -32.77
C TYR A 416 -2.65 -0.95 -33.87
N SER A 417 -1.75 -0.94 -34.85
CA SER A 417 -1.91 -0.14 -36.07
C SER A 417 -1.36 -0.89 -37.26
N SER A 418 -2.01 -0.76 -38.42
CA SER A 418 -1.44 -1.23 -39.69
C SER A 418 -0.14 -0.50 -39.97
N GLN A 419 -0.05 0.79 -39.58
CA GLN A 419 1.14 1.61 -39.71
C GLN A 419 1.09 2.83 -38.77
N ILE A 420 2.16 3.04 -38.00
CA ILE A 420 2.45 4.27 -37.26
C ILE A 420 3.60 4.96 -38.00
N GLU A 421 3.30 6.10 -38.62
CA GLU A 421 4.33 7.02 -39.13
C GLU A 421 4.96 7.74 -37.94
N LEU A 422 6.27 7.70 -37.85
CA LEU A 422 7.06 8.39 -36.84
C LEU A 422 7.62 9.67 -37.46
N ASN A 423 7.48 10.78 -36.74
CA ASN A 423 8.06 12.06 -37.16
C ASN A 423 9.43 12.32 -36.51
N SER A 424 9.78 11.53 -35.50
CA SER A 424 11.07 11.59 -34.81
C SER A 424 11.37 10.27 -34.10
N THR A 425 12.62 10.11 -33.67
CA THR A 425 13.07 8.93 -32.94
C THR A 425 12.22 8.63 -31.70
N LEU A 426 11.83 7.37 -31.52
CA LEU A 426 11.28 6.85 -30.27
C LEU A 426 12.43 6.50 -29.34
N THR A 427 12.55 7.23 -28.24
CA THR A 427 13.59 6.99 -27.25
C THR A 427 13.02 6.10 -26.14
N ILE A 428 13.69 4.98 -25.87
CA ILE A 428 13.33 4.04 -24.80
C ILE A 428 14.43 4.14 -23.74
N GLN A 429 14.06 4.50 -22.52
CA GLN A 429 14.97 4.70 -21.39
C GLN A 429 14.62 3.80 -20.21
N PRO A 430 15.59 3.47 -19.34
CA PRO A 430 15.31 2.85 -18.05
C PRO A 430 14.30 3.70 -17.27
N ARG A 431 13.33 3.02 -16.66
CA ARG A 431 12.50 3.62 -15.61
C ARG A 431 13.28 3.54 -14.29
N SER A 432 12.94 4.41 -13.34
CA SER A 432 13.60 4.50 -12.03
C SER A 432 13.60 3.18 -11.25
N ASP A 433 12.62 2.31 -11.51
CA ASP A 433 12.47 0.98 -10.94
C ASP A 433 13.25 -0.13 -11.67
N GLY A 434 14.02 0.19 -12.72
CA GLY A 434 14.80 -0.77 -13.50
C GLY A 434 13.96 -1.74 -14.34
N SER A 435 12.68 -1.43 -14.58
CA SER A 435 11.75 -2.32 -15.29
C SER A 435 12.15 -2.58 -16.75
N ARG A 436 11.78 -3.76 -17.25
CA ARG A 436 11.95 -4.12 -18.66
C ARG A 436 10.85 -3.50 -19.50
N ILE A 437 11.14 -3.16 -20.75
CA ILE A 437 10.14 -2.66 -21.70
C ILE A 437 10.01 -3.62 -22.88
N THR A 438 8.78 -4.04 -23.17
CA THR A 438 8.44 -4.93 -24.29
C THR A 438 7.50 -4.21 -25.25
N LEU A 439 7.95 -4.01 -26.49
CA LEU A 439 7.10 -3.57 -27.60
C LEU A 439 6.69 -4.80 -28.40
N ALA A 440 5.38 -5.05 -28.47
CA ALA A 440 4.84 -6.23 -29.11
C ALA A 440 3.79 -5.89 -30.18
N GLY A 441 3.76 -6.61 -31.30
CA GLY A 441 2.69 -6.47 -32.29
C GLY A 441 1.41 -7.20 -31.87
N VAL A 442 0.25 -6.60 -32.16
CA VAL A 442 -1.04 -7.32 -32.09
C VAL A 442 -1.19 -8.22 -33.31
N LYS A 443 -1.62 -9.46 -33.07
CA LYS A 443 -1.90 -10.46 -34.09
C LYS A 443 -3.15 -10.05 -34.89
N GLY A 444 -3.08 -10.11 -36.21
CA GLY A 444 -4.22 -9.91 -37.10
C GLY A 444 -3.82 -9.44 -38.50
N ASN A 445 -4.73 -8.78 -39.21
CA ASN A 445 -4.45 -8.18 -40.53
C ASN A 445 -3.55 -6.94 -40.46
N GLN A 446 -3.17 -6.52 -39.26
CA GLN A 446 -2.33 -5.35 -39.05
C GLN A 446 -0.86 -5.77 -38.96
N ASN A 447 -0.02 -5.22 -39.84
CA ASN A 447 1.40 -5.57 -39.91
C ASN A 447 2.25 -4.89 -38.81
N CYS A 448 1.63 -4.15 -37.88
CA CYS A 448 2.29 -3.49 -36.74
C CYS A 448 3.53 -2.70 -37.15
N ILE A 449 3.37 -1.86 -38.18
CA ILE A 449 4.49 -1.17 -38.84
C ILE A 449 4.83 0.12 -38.10
N LEU A 450 6.09 0.26 -37.71
CA LEU A 450 6.72 1.53 -37.35
C LEU A 450 7.52 2.02 -38.56
N LYS A 451 7.14 3.18 -39.09
CA LYS A 451 7.70 3.73 -40.32
C LYS A 451 8.28 5.11 -40.08
N GLY A 452 9.52 5.31 -40.52
CA GLY A 452 10.16 6.62 -40.57
C GLY A 452 10.23 7.17 -42.00
N ASP A 453 11.08 8.18 -42.17
CA ASP A 453 11.36 8.84 -43.44
C ASP A 453 12.71 8.44 -44.06
N GLY A 454 13.52 7.65 -43.33
CA GLY A 454 14.86 7.24 -43.70
C GLY A 454 15.97 8.21 -43.29
N THR A 455 15.69 9.21 -42.44
CA THR A 455 16.68 10.22 -41.99
C THR A 455 17.10 10.07 -40.53
N PHE A 456 16.26 9.45 -39.68
CA PHE A 456 16.51 9.29 -38.24
C PHE A 456 16.36 7.83 -37.77
N ASN A 457 16.79 7.55 -36.53
CA ASN A 457 16.62 6.22 -35.94
C ASN A 457 15.16 5.97 -35.57
N LEU A 458 14.52 4.86 -35.95
CA LEU A 458 13.12 4.63 -35.51
C LEU A 458 13.06 4.47 -33.99
N ILE A 459 13.93 3.62 -33.45
CA ILE A 459 14.03 3.34 -32.01
C ILE A 459 15.46 3.62 -31.56
N ASN A 460 15.61 4.38 -30.48
CA ASN A 460 16.86 4.59 -29.77
C ASN A 460 16.71 4.08 -28.33
N ILE A 461 17.39 2.98 -28.01
CA ILE A 461 17.43 2.40 -26.67
C ILE A 461 18.62 3.02 -25.95
N PHE A 462 18.34 3.85 -24.95
CA PHE A 462 19.32 4.70 -24.31
C PHE A 462 19.36 4.47 -22.80
N ASN A 463 20.56 4.20 -22.27
CA ASN A 463 20.84 4.11 -20.85
C ASN A 463 21.86 5.19 -20.47
N SER A 464 21.44 6.18 -19.68
CA SER A 464 22.27 7.31 -19.24
C SER A 464 23.29 6.92 -18.17
N ASN A 465 23.11 5.79 -17.48
CA ASN A 465 23.94 5.37 -16.36
C ASN A 465 24.28 3.87 -16.40
N ALA A 466 25.05 3.49 -17.43
CA ALA A 466 25.49 2.11 -17.65
C ALA A 466 26.22 1.47 -16.45
N ALA A 467 26.78 2.27 -15.53
CA ALA A 467 27.48 1.80 -14.33
C ALA A 467 26.55 1.49 -13.13
N LYS A 468 25.35 2.09 -13.05
CA LYS A 468 24.39 1.85 -11.96
C LYS A 468 23.25 0.91 -12.35
N ASP A 469 22.79 0.99 -13.60
CA ASP A 469 21.51 0.39 -13.99
C ASP A 469 21.63 -1.08 -14.44
N ASN A 470 22.81 -1.70 -14.23
CA ASN A 470 23.17 -3.08 -14.55
C ASN A 470 22.16 -3.76 -15.51
N TYR A 471 22.29 -3.40 -16.79
CA TYR A 471 21.63 -4.04 -17.94
C TYR A 471 20.14 -3.72 -18.12
N PHE A 472 19.83 -2.56 -18.70
CA PHE A 472 18.48 -2.22 -19.15
C PHE A 472 18.02 -3.15 -20.29
N LYS A 473 16.85 -3.79 -20.13
CA LYS A 473 16.35 -4.82 -21.06
C LYS A 473 15.16 -4.31 -21.87
N VAL A 474 15.31 -4.38 -23.20
CA VAL A 474 14.24 -4.09 -24.16
C VAL A 474 13.95 -5.31 -25.02
N GLN A 475 12.67 -5.54 -25.30
CA GLN A 475 12.20 -6.63 -26.17
C GLN A 475 11.35 -6.05 -27.29
N LEU A 476 11.67 -6.42 -28.53
CA LEU A 476 10.90 -6.10 -29.73
C LEU A 476 10.36 -7.43 -30.27
N ILE A 477 9.03 -7.59 -30.26
CA ILE A 477 8.41 -8.88 -30.61
C ILE A 477 7.29 -8.67 -31.64
N GLY A 478 7.43 -9.28 -32.81
CA GLY A 478 6.32 -9.32 -33.76
C GLY A 478 5.98 -7.97 -34.41
N ILE A 479 6.95 -7.05 -34.47
CA ILE A 479 6.76 -5.70 -35.04
C ILE A 479 7.51 -5.55 -36.35
N THR A 480 7.03 -4.63 -37.19
CA THR A 480 7.67 -4.31 -38.46
C THR A 480 8.34 -2.94 -38.40
N LEU A 481 9.58 -2.83 -38.87
CA LEU A 481 10.41 -1.63 -38.80
C LEU A 481 10.91 -1.26 -40.20
N THR A 482 10.53 -0.08 -40.68
CA THR A 482 10.85 0.37 -42.05
C THR A 482 11.27 1.82 -42.16
N LYS A 483 12.12 2.10 -43.15
CA LYS A 483 12.62 3.45 -43.43
C LYS A 483 13.26 4.11 -42.19
N GLY A 484 14.01 3.34 -41.41
CA GLY A 484 14.90 3.86 -40.36
C GLY A 484 16.29 4.21 -40.88
N SER A 485 17.01 5.03 -40.12
CA SER A 485 18.43 5.35 -40.34
C SER A 485 19.23 5.45 -39.04
N PRO A 486 19.65 4.32 -38.44
CA PRO A 486 19.21 2.92 -38.59
C PRO A 486 17.79 2.65 -38.04
N ALA A 487 17.25 1.44 -38.18
CA ALA A 487 15.96 1.11 -37.54
C ALA A 487 16.06 1.11 -36.01
N VAL A 488 17.05 0.44 -35.43
CA VAL A 488 17.28 0.38 -33.98
C VAL A 488 18.71 0.79 -33.66
N LYS A 489 18.87 1.74 -32.75
CA LYS A 489 20.14 2.14 -32.15
C LYS A 489 20.15 1.79 -30.67
N LEU A 490 21.26 1.24 -30.18
CA LEU A 490 21.42 0.83 -28.77
C LEU A 490 22.62 1.55 -28.16
N SER A 491 22.50 2.15 -26.98
CA SER A 491 23.65 2.64 -26.22
C SER A 491 24.33 1.54 -25.39
N THR A 492 25.48 1.87 -24.79
CA THR A 492 26.15 1.04 -23.76
C THR A 492 25.22 0.71 -22.60
N GLY A 493 25.33 -0.49 -22.02
CA GLY A 493 24.54 -0.90 -20.86
C GLY A 493 23.12 -1.38 -21.18
N CYS A 494 22.81 -1.57 -22.47
CA CYS A 494 21.51 -2.00 -22.96
C CYS A 494 21.55 -3.45 -23.45
N ARG A 495 20.46 -4.19 -23.22
CA ARG A 495 20.22 -5.52 -23.76
C ARG A 495 18.97 -5.54 -24.61
N LEU A 496 19.04 -6.21 -25.76
CA LEU A 496 17.97 -6.25 -26.73
C LEU A 496 17.61 -7.69 -27.12
N LEU A 497 16.32 -8.02 -27.04
CA LEU A 497 15.75 -9.18 -27.70
C LEU A 497 14.94 -8.71 -28.92
N VAL A 498 15.21 -9.29 -30.08
CA VAL A 498 14.42 -9.14 -31.30
C VAL A 498 13.88 -10.50 -31.68
N ASP A 499 12.55 -10.64 -31.71
CA ASP A 499 11.89 -11.91 -31.97
C ASP A 499 10.72 -11.71 -32.95
N ARG A 500 10.68 -12.46 -34.05
CA ARG A 500 9.60 -12.33 -35.07
C ARG A 500 9.42 -10.93 -35.65
N CYS A 501 10.48 -10.13 -35.66
CA CYS A 501 10.41 -8.80 -36.24
C CYS A 501 10.68 -8.83 -37.75
N TYR A 502 10.15 -7.84 -38.45
CA TYR A 502 10.41 -7.65 -39.88
C TYR A 502 11.08 -6.30 -40.15
N PHE A 503 12.29 -6.33 -40.69
CA PHE A 503 13.07 -5.13 -41.02
C PHE A 503 13.11 -4.97 -42.54
N TYR A 504 12.58 -3.87 -43.08
CA TYR A 504 12.66 -3.64 -44.51
C TYR A 504 12.93 -2.19 -44.91
N ASP A 505 13.61 -2.00 -46.04
CA ASP A 505 13.92 -0.69 -46.62
C ASP A 505 14.59 0.31 -45.64
N ASN A 506 15.33 -0.21 -44.65
CA ASN A 506 16.11 0.60 -43.72
C ASN A 506 17.47 0.96 -44.31
N ASN A 507 18.02 2.08 -43.86
CA ASN A 507 19.31 2.60 -44.31
C ASN A 507 20.15 3.10 -43.11
N HIS A 508 21.32 3.71 -43.36
CA HIS A 508 22.13 4.39 -42.34
C HIS A 508 23.19 5.25 -43.05
N THR A 509 22.76 6.27 -43.80
CA THR A 509 23.63 7.08 -44.69
C THR A 509 24.85 7.64 -43.96
N GLY A 510 24.66 8.17 -42.74
CA GLY A 510 25.72 8.75 -41.91
C GLY A 510 26.82 7.78 -41.46
N LYS A 511 26.63 6.47 -41.63
CA LYS A 511 27.64 5.44 -41.35
C LYS A 511 27.87 4.53 -42.57
N HIS A 512 27.72 5.06 -43.78
CA HIS A 512 27.90 4.29 -45.02
C HIS A 512 27.05 3.02 -45.08
N HIS A 513 25.82 3.11 -44.60
CA HIS A 513 24.87 1.99 -44.51
C HIS A 513 25.32 0.85 -43.57
N LYS A 514 26.06 1.20 -42.51
CA LYS A 514 26.45 0.23 -41.49
C LYS A 514 25.40 0.01 -40.42
N GLY A 515 24.96 -1.23 -40.23
CA GLY A 515 23.98 -1.59 -39.21
C GLY A 515 22.62 -0.95 -39.46
N CYS A 516 22.15 -0.98 -40.72
CA CYS A 516 20.90 -0.33 -41.14
C CYS A 516 19.68 -0.78 -40.34
N SER A 517 19.67 -2.04 -39.89
CA SER A 517 18.59 -2.58 -39.08
C SER A 517 18.91 -2.41 -37.60
N ILE A 518 20.09 -2.83 -37.15
CA ILE A 518 20.51 -2.74 -35.75
C ILE A 518 21.93 -2.20 -35.68
N TYR A 519 22.11 -1.11 -34.94
CA TYR A 519 23.38 -0.42 -34.79
C TYR A 519 23.76 -0.23 -33.32
N MET A 520 24.92 -0.76 -32.95
CA MET A 520 25.57 -0.52 -31.66
C MET A 520 26.77 0.42 -31.91
N PRO A 521 26.75 1.69 -31.47
CA PRO A 521 27.82 2.65 -31.70
C PRO A 521 29.12 2.22 -31.00
N SER A 522 30.24 2.58 -31.61
CA SER A 522 31.60 2.23 -31.16
C SER A 522 32.23 3.43 -30.45
N ASP A 523 31.83 3.70 -29.21
CA ASP A 523 32.39 4.83 -28.44
C ASP A 523 33.61 4.40 -27.58
N ASP A 524 33.68 3.13 -27.17
CA ASP A 524 34.91 2.51 -26.62
C ASP A 524 34.87 0.98 -26.77
N ALA A 525 35.67 0.44 -27.69
CA ALA A 525 35.79 -1.00 -27.96
C ALA A 525 36.81 -1.71 -27.03
N SER A 526 37.05 -1.20 -25.82
CA SER A 526 37.84 -1.87 -24.78
C SER A 526 37.16 -3.18 -24.32
N LYS A 527 37.93 -4.15 -23.82
CA LYS A 527 37.39 -5.46 -23.38
C LYS A 527 36.41 -5.34 -22.21
N SER A 528 36.63 -4.41 -21.29
CA SER A 528 35.78 -4.19 -20.10
C SER A 528 34.35 -3.77 -20.46
N ASN A 529 34.16 -3.08 -21.59
CA ASN A 529 32.84 -2.60 -21.98
C ASN A 529 32.06 -3.64 -22.81
N GLN A 530 32.69 -4.65 -23.39
CA GLN A 530 32.03 -5.62 -24.29
C GLN A 530 30.90 -6.40 -23.61
N GLU A 531 31.00 -6.66 -22.31
CA GLU A 531 29.96 -7.36 -21.54
C GLU A 531 28.70 -6.50 -21.32
N LEU A 532 28.80 -5.18 -21.54
CA LEU A 532 27.71 -4.22 -21.34
C LEU A 532 26.68 -4.22 -22.47
N TRP A 533 26.94 -4.95 -23.57
CA TRP A 533 25.98 -5.15 -24.65
C TRP A 533 25.65 -6.64 -24.79
N LYS A 534 24.35 -6.94 -24.76
CA LYS A 534 23.85 -8.28 -25.06
C LYS A 534 22.63 -8.20 -25.98
N THR A 535 22.75 -8.78 -27.16
CA THR A 535 21.69 -8.77 -28.17
C THR A 535 21.34 -10.19 -28.60
N GLU A 536 20.06 -10.54 -28.61
CA GLU A 536 19.55 -11.79 -29.16
C GLU A 536 18.57 -11.47 -30.30
N ILE A 537 18.77 -12.06 -31.47
CA ILE A 537 17.98 -11.84 -32.67
C ILE A 537 17.53 -13.19 -33.19
N ARG A 538 16.22 -13.42 -33.20
CA ARG A 538 15.66 -14.70 -33.61
C ARG A 538 14.37 -14.62 -34.38
N ARG A 539 14.11 -15.64 -35.21
CA ARG A 539 12.85 -15.80 -35.97
C ARG A 539 12.44 -14.56 -36.77
N SER A 540 13.39 -13.70 -37.10
CA SER A 540 13.15 -12.39 -37.70
C SER A 540 13.56 -12.39 -39.16
N VAL A 541 12.98 -11.46 -39.93
CA VAL A 541 13.22 -11.34 -41.36
C VAL A 541 13.80 -9.97 -41.68
N PHE A 542 14.87 -9.95 -42.48
CA PHE A 542 15.57 -8.75 -42.93
C PHE A 542 15.48 -8.68 -44.45
N PHE A 543 14.76 -7.71 -45.00
CA PHE A 543 14.41 -7.64 -46.41
C PHE A 543 14.78 -6.32 -47.05
N ASN A 544 15.66 -6.34 -48.06
CA ASN A 544 16.01 -5.16 -48.87
C ASN A 544 16.47 -3.93 -48.07
N ASN A 545 17.16 -4.10 -46.93
CA ASN A 545 17.83 -2.99 -46.27
C ASN A 545 19.13 -2.63 -47.03
N LYS A 546 19.49 -1.34 -47.10
CA LYS A 546 20.49 -0.79 -48.05
C LYS A 546 21.96 -1.19 -47.83
N GLY A 547 22.28 -1.86 -46.73
CA GLY A 547 23.67 -2.18 -46.36
C GLY A 547 23.76 -3.41 -45.48
N ASN A 548 24.71 -3.42 -44.53
CA ASN A 548 24.78 -4.50 -43.55
C ASN A 548 23.66 -4.35 -42.53
N GLU A 549 23.01 -5.46 -42.19
CA GLU A 549 21.86 -5.44 -41.29
C GLU A 549 22.26 -5.06 -39.86
N ILE A 550 23.30 -5.70 -39.34
CA ILE A 550 23.68 -5.64 -37.93
C ILE A 550 25.11 -5.14 -37.80
N TYR A 551 25.32 -4.12 -36.99
CA TYR A 551 26.63 -3.70 -36.52
C TYR A 551 26.73 -4.03 -35.03
N SER A 552 27.56 -5.03 -34.71
CA SER A 552 27.60 -5.69 -33.42
C SER A 552 28.83 -5.29 -32.61
N LEU A 553 28.57 -4.96 -31.35
CA LEU A 553 29.57 -4.73 -30.32
C LEU A 553 29.08 -5.45 -29.05
N GLY A 554 29.92 -6.31 -28.47
CA GLY A 554 29.60 -7.13 -27.30
C GLY A 554 29.08 -8.53 -27.64
N GLU A 555 28.21 -9.09 -26.80
CA GLU A 555 27.63 -10.42 -27.03
C GLU A 555 26.41 -10.34 -27.95
N THR A 556 26.43 -11.02 -29.09
CA THR A 556 25.27 -11.09 -30.00
C THR A 556 24.97 -12.52 -30.42
N TYR A 557 23.73 -12.96 -30.23
CA TYR A 557 23.25 -14.25 -30.68
C TYR A 557 22.23 -14.08 -31.81
N ILE A 558 22.50 -14.68 -32.97
CA ILE A 558 21.68 -14.54 -34.17
C ILE A 558 21.28 -15.94 -34.62
N HIS A 559 19.99 -16.29 -34.50
CA HIS A 559 19.55 -17.63 -34.90
C HIS A 559 18.14 -17.72 -35.48
N ASN A 560 17.91 -18.69 -36.36
CA ASN A 560 16.60 -18.92 -37.00
C ASN A 560 16.05 -17.69 -37.76
N ASN A 561 16.90 -16.86 -38.37
CA ASN A 561 16.49 -15.66 -39.11
C ASN A 561 16.56 -15.86 -40.63
N LEU A 562 15.83 -15.03 -41.38
CA LEU A 562 15.91 -14.94 -42.84
C LEU A 562 16.46 -13.57 -43.28
N PHE A 563 17.54 -13.59 -44.04
CA PHE A 563 18.16 -12.43 -44.66
C PHE A 563 17.91 -12.47 -46.17
N ARG A 564 17.01 -11.63 -46.68
CA ARG A 564 16.60 -11.64 -48.08
C ARG A 564 16.91 -10.32 -48.76
N THR A 565 17.46 -10.36 -49.97
CA THR A 565 17.63 -9.16 -50.80
C THR A 565 17.36 -9.50 -52.25
N ASN A 566 16.42 -8.79 -52.86
CA ASN A 566 16.11 -8.90 -54.28
C ASN A 566 16.16 -7.57 -55.05
N LYS A 567 16.50 -6.48 -54.35
CA LYS A 567 16.76 -5.17 -54.96
C LYS A 567 18.25 -4.90 -55.00
N ALA A 568 18.79 -4.72 -56.22
CA ALA A 568 20.21 -4.45 -56.42
C ALA A 568 20.65 -3.11 -55.81
N SER A 569 19.76 -2.11 -55.77
CA SER A 569 19.99 -0.81 -55.11
C SER A 569 20.21 -0.92 -53.59
N CYS A 570 19.88 -2.06 -52.98
CA CYS A 570 20.10 -2.30 -51.56
C CYS A 570 21.46 -2.95 -51.25
N LEU A 571 22.33 -3.14 -52.26
CA LEU A 571 23.65 -3.77 -52.15
C LEU A 571 24.81 -2.78 -52.38
N GLN A 572 24.62 -1.50 -52.05
CA GLN A 572 25.63 -0.45 -52.25
C GLN A 572 26.89 -0.69 -51.38
N GLN A 573 28.06 -0.23 -51.86
CA GLN A 573 29.38 -0.31 -51.22
C GLN A 573 29.96 -1.75 -51.02
N PRO A 574 31.25 -1.96 -50.70
CA PRO A 574 31.83 -3.30 -50.47
C PRO A 574 31.57 -3.91 -49.07
N GLU A 575 30.57 -3.42 -48.33
CA GLU A 575 30.26 -3.90 -46.96
C GLU A 575 29.63 -5.31 -46.93
N VAL A 576 29.71 -6.00 -45.79
CA VAL A 576 29.07 -7.32 -45.59
C VAL A 576 27.54 -7.24 -45.59
N LYS A 577 26.83 -8.35 -45.78
CA LYS A 577 25.35 -8.34 -45.83
C LYS A 577 24.70 -8.44 -44.44
N VAL A 578 25.13 -9.38 -43.60
CA VAL A 578 24.42 -9.74 -42.37
C VAL A 578 24.97 -9.00 -41.17
N VAL A 579 26.21 -9.29 -40.76
CA VAL A 579 26.76 -8.78 -39.49
C VAL A 579 28.21 -8.34 -39.60
N ASN A 580 28.49 -7.15 -39.09
CA ASN A 580 29.84 -6.65 -38.85
C ASN A 580 30.13 -6.76 -37.35
N VAL A 581 31.14 -7.56 -36.97
CA VAL A 581 31.55 -7.79 -35.58
C VAL A 581 32.77 -6.93 -35.27
N THR A 582 32.54 -5.80 -34.58
CA THR A 582 33.61 -4.85 -34.25
C THR A 582 34.40 -5.29 -33.01
N ALA A 583 33.69 -5.73 -31.98
CA ALA A 583 34.27 -6.20 -30.73
C ALA A 583 33.28 -7.13 -30.00
N GLY A 584 33.77 -8.01 -29.13
CA GLY A 584 32.92 -8.96 -28.41
C GLY A 584 32.77 -10.29 -29.15
N SER A 585 31.63 -10.97 -28.98
CA SER A 585 31.40 -12.29 -29.56
C SER A 585 30.04 -12.42 -30.22
N VAL A 586 30.03 -12.95 -31.44
CA VAL A 586 28.80 -13.28 -32.17
C VAL A 586 28.67 -14.78 -32.32
N ARG A 587 27.48 -15.31 -32.01
CA ARG A 587 27.09 -16.68 -32.29
C ARG A 587 25.99 -16.66 -33.38
N TYR A 588 26.22 -17.36 -34.49
CA TYR A 588 25.39 -17.34 -35.70
C TYR A 588 25.01 -18.76 -36.13
N MET A 589 23.73 -19.13 -36.01
CA MET A 589 23.27 -20.52 -36.15
C MET A 589 21.85 -20.64 -36.74
N ARG A 590 21.59 -21.65 -37.58
CA ARG A 590 20.29 -21.99 -38.18
C ARG A 590 19.64 -20.81 -38.93
N ASN A 591 20.44 -19.90 -39.47
CA ASN A 591 19.97 -18.77 -40.26
C ASN A 591 19.98 -19.08 -41.75
N LYS A 592 19.21 -18.28 -42.47
CA LYS A 592 18.89 -18.45 -43.87
C LYS A 592 19.21 -17.15 -44.61
N SER A 593 20.02 -17.19 -45.67
CA SER A 593 20.40 -16.01 -46.45
C SER A 593 20.10 -16.20 -47.94
N HIS A 594 19.29 -15.33 -48.53
CA HIS A 594 18.86 -15.38 -49.93
C HIS A 594 19.08 -14.05 -50.64
N ILE A 595 20.15 -13.94 -51.43
CA ILE A 595 20.47 -12.75 -52.23
C ILE A 595 20.26 -13.10 -53.70
N ASP A 596 19.20 -12.56 -54.30
CA ASP A 596 18.82 -12.80 -55.68
C ASP A 596 18.28 -11.52 -56.32
N ILE A 597 19.15 -10.81 -57.04
CA ILE A 597 18.85 -9.52 -57.67
C ILE A 597 18.54 -9.63 -59.17
N GLY A 598 18.47 -10.87 -59.70
CA GLY A 598 18.30 -11.14 -61.14
C GLY A 598 19.36 -10.49 -62.03
N ASN A 599 19.01 -10.26 -63.29
CA ASN A 599 19.86 -9.61 -64.31
C ASN A 599 19.72 -8.06 -64.34
N THR A 600 19.39 -7.44 -63.21
CA THR A 600 19.10 -5.99 -63.15
C THR A 600 20.34 -5.16 -63.54
N PRO A 601 20.31 -4.31 -64.58
CA PRO A 601 21.42 -3.45 -64.96
C PRO A 601 21.71 -2.41 -63.86
N LEU A 602 22.99 -2.19 -63.52
CA LEU A 602 23.40 -1.22 -62.50
C LEU A 602 24.21 -0.07 -63.12
N ALA A 603 23.84 1.17 -62.78
CA ALA A 603 24.43 2.39 -63.34
C ALA A 603 25.54 3.03 -62.48
N SER A 604 25.90 2.44 -61.33
CA SER A 604 26.93 2.99 -60.40
C SER A 604 27.65 1.89 -59.62
N ASN A 605 28.63 2.25 -58.77
CA ASN A 605 29.43 1.32 -57.96
C ASN A 605 28.57 0.46 -57.02
N HIS A 606 28.23 -0.76 -57.46
CA HIS A 606 27.48 -1.75 -56.70
C HIS A 606 28.29 -3.05 -56.58
N SER A 607 28.20 -3.71 -55.43
CA SER A 607 28.79 -5.04 -55.24
C SER A 607 27.71 -6.10 -55.46
N TYR A 608 27.83 -6.88 -56.54
CA TYR A 608 26.93 -8.02 -56.82
C TYR A 608 27.24 -9.22 -55.92
N ALA A 609 28.37 -9.19 -55.20
CA ALA A 609 28.78 -10.17 -54.21
C ALA A 609 28.89 -9.48 -52.85
N LYS A 610 28.45 -10.16 -51.79
CA LYS A 610 28.58 -9.69 -50.42
C LYS A 610 29.05 -10.85 -49.54
N ALA A 611 30.12 -10.64 -48.77
CA ALA A 611 30.40 -11.53 -47.64
C ALA A 611 29.23 -11.43 -46.65
N LEU A 612 28.82 -12.54 -46.03
CA LEU A 612 27.71 -12.52 -45.08
C LEU A 612 28.12 -11.83 -43.78
N ALA A 613 29.33 -12.08 -43.28
CA ALA A 613 29.81 -11.51 -42.03
C ALA A 613 31.28 -11.07 -42.12
N TYR A 614 31.66 -10.14 -41.25
CA TYR A 614 33.04 -9.66 -41.05
C TYR A 614 33.37 -9.64 -39.56
N VAL A 615 34.64 -9.92 -39.23
CA VAL A 615 35.14 -9.94 -37.85
C VAL A 615 36.37 -9.06 -37.75
N ASP A 616 36.28 -7.98 -36.98
CA ASP A 616 37.39 -7.06 -36.72
C ASP A 616 38.34 -7.62 -35.65
N LYS A 617 39.53 -7.01 -35.48
CA LYS A 617 40.65 -7.43 -34.62
C LYS A 617 40.25 -7.82 -33.19
N LYS A 618 39.18 -7.23 -32.66
CA LYS A 618 38.70 -7.42 -31.28
C LYS A 618 37.45 -8.31 -31.18
N GLY A 619 36.94 -8.81 -32.30
CA GLY A 619 35.73 -9.63 -32.35
C GLY A 619 36.01 -11.13 -32.27
N LYS A 620 34.95 -11.90 -32.04
CA LYS A 620 34.90 -13.35 -32.21
C LYS A 620 33.61 -13.70 -32.94
N PHE A 621 33.67 -14.68 -33.82
CA PHE A 621 32.51 -15.22 -34.51
C PHE A 621 32.50 -16.74 -34.36
N ASN A 622 31.42 -17.28 -33.78
CA ASN A 622 31.28 -18.71 -33.49
C ASN A 622 32.52 -19.28 -32.76
N GLY A 623 33.00 -18.52 -31.76
CA GLY A 623 34.15 -18.86 -30.93
C GLY A 623 35.52 -18.57 -31.54
N LYS A 624 35.62 -18.15 -32.81
CA LYS A 624 36.90 -17.88 -33.49
C LYS A 624 37.17 -16.38 -33.62
N GLY A 625 38.30 -15.91 -33.08
CA GLY A 625 38.80 -14.55 -33.29
C GLY A 625 39.67 -14.41 -34.55
N PRO A 626 39.98 -13.19 -35.00
CA PRO A 626 40.73 -12.90 -36.23
C PRO A 626 42.05 -13.64 -36.38
N ASN A 627 42.82 -13.83 -35.31
CA ASN A 627 44.10 -14.53 -35.35
C ASN A 627 43.95 -16.07 -35.43
N GLN A 628 42.78 -16.59 -35.03
CA GLN A 628 42.42 -18.00 -35.15
C GLN A 628 41.77 -18.30 -36.51
N LEU A 629 41.37 -17.25 -37.20
CA LEU A 629 41.07 -17.26 -38.61
C LEU A 629 42.45 -17.19 -39.36
N GLY A 630 43.11 -18.34 -39.61
CA GLY A 630 44.37 -18.44 -40.37
C GLY A 630 44.23 -18.42 -41.91
N ARG A 631 45.31 -18.25 -42.69
CA ARG A 631 45.30 -17.98 -44.17
C ARG A 631 44.25 -18.72 -45.03
N ASN A 632 43.85 -19.96 -44.73
CA ASN A 632 42.79 -20.73 -45.42
C ASN A 632 41.37 -20.53 -44.82
N ASN A 633 41.06 -19.28 -44.49
CA ASN A 633 39.90 -18.88 -43.70
C ASN A 633 38.54 -19.13 -44.36
N SER A 634 37.72 -20.00 -43.76
CA SER A 634 36.26 -19.93 -43.92
C SER A 634 35.65 -19.60 -42.57
N LEU A 635 34.77 -18.59 -42.53
CA LEU A 635 33.92 -18.38 -41.37
C LEU A 635 33.13 -19.69 -41.14
N PRO A 636 33.01 -20.18 -39.89
CA PRO A 636 32.27 -21.40 -39.58
C PRO A 636 30.76 -21.12 -39.67
N LEU A 637 30.28 -20.93 -40.89
CA LEU A 637 28.89 -20.55 -41.21
C LEU A 637 28.06 -21.80 -41.52
N PHE A 638 28.58 -22.75 -42.27
CA PHE A 638 27.79 -23.87 -42.81
C PHE A 638 28.10 -25.18 -42.08
N GLY A 639 27.13 -26.10 -42.06
CA GLY A 639 27.28 -27.44 -41.47
C GLY A 639 27.17 -27.48 -39.94
N HIS A 640 27.28 -28.69 -39.36
CA HIS A 640 27.22 -28.90 -37.91
C HIS A 640 28.36 -28.14 -37.18
N PRO A 641 28.11 -27.51 -36.02
CA PRO A 641 26.84 -27.39 -35.31
C PRO A 641 26.01 -26.15 -35.70
N TRP A 642 26.42 -25.41 -36.73
CA TRP A 642 25.86 -24.09 -37.04
C TRP A 642 24.65 -24.12 -37.99
N TYR A 643 24.55 -25.09 -38.89
CA TYR A 643 23.37 -25.35 -39.74
C TYR A 643 22.80 -24.12 -40.49
N ASN A 644 23.63 -23.13 -40.86
CA ASN A 644 23.14 -22.02 -41.67
C ASN A 644 23.01 -22.43 -43.15
N GLU A 645 22.17 -21.72 -43.90
CA GLU A 645 21.93 -21.91 -45.33
C GLU A 645 22.08 -20.58 -46.06
N ALA A 646 22.71 -20.61 -47.25
CA ALA A 646 22.85 -19.42 -48.08
C ALA A 646 22.68 -19.75 -49.57
N TYR A 647 22.00 -18.84 -50.28
CA TYR A 647 21.85 -18.82 -51.73
C TYR A 647 22.40 -17.47 -52.22
N THR A 648 23.58 -17.51 -52.85
CA THR A 648 24.27 -16.31 -53.33
C THR A 648 24.73 -16.52 -54.78
N TYR A 649 24.27 -15.66 -55.68
CA TYR A 649 24.81 -15.50 -57.04
C TYR A 649 25.57 -14.16 -57.06
N ALA A 650 26.79 -14.12 -57.61
CA ALA A 650 27.67 -12.96 -57.51
C ALA A 650 28.52 -12.74 -58.78
N ILE A 651 28.46 -11.51 -59.37
CA ILE A 651 29.25 -11.04 -60.54
C ILE A 651 29.60 -9.54 -60.45
N TYR A 652 30.84 -9.13 -60.16
CA TYR A 652 31.20 -7.70 -60.03
C TYR A 652 31.13 -6.90 -61.36
N TYR A 653 30.58 -5.68 -61.31
CA TYR A 653 30.66 -4.67 -62.39
C TYR A 653 31.41 -3.41 -61.91
N TYR A 654 32.46 -3.04 -62.65
CA TYR A 654 33.17 -1.77 -62.48
C TYR A 654 32.98 -0.91 -63.74
N PRO A 655 32.36 0.28 -63.69
CA PRO A 655 32.12 1.08 -64.89
C PRO A 655 33.39 1.75 -65.48
N TYR A 656 34.59 1.36 -65.08
CA TYR A 656 35.85 1.97 -65.54
C TYR A 656 36.42 1.26 -66.79
N GLY A 657 35.90 1.62 -67.98
CA GLY A 657 36.57 1.43 -69.28
C GLY A 657 36.06 0.29 -70.19
N PRO A 658 36.37 0.32 -71.51
CA PRO A 658 35.86 -0.58 -72.55
C PRO A 658 36.36 -2.04 -72.47
N ARG A 659 37.11 -2.39 -71.43
CA ARG A 659 37.49 -3.75 -71.06
C ARG A 659 37.20 -3.96 -69.58
N THR A 660 35.92 -4.01 -69.26
CA THR A 660 35.46 -4.28 -67.90
C THR A 660 35.81 -5.72 -67.52
N VAL A 661 36.87 -5.92 -66.73
CA VAL A 661 37.14 -7.23 -66.15
C VAL A 661 36.13 -7.44 -65.04
N ILE A 662 35.15 -8.28 -65.32
CA ILE A 662 34.27 -8.88 -64.33
C ILE A 662 35.15 -9.74 -63.42
N VAL A 663 35.36 -9.33 -62.17
CA VAL A 663 36.12 -10.13 -61.19
C VAL A 663 35.16 -10.79 -60.22
N CYS A 664 34.72 -12.00 -60.53
CA CYS A 664 34.51 -12.99 -59.48
C CYS A 664 35.85 -13.69 -59.35
N SER A 665 36.56 -13.61 -58.22
CA SER A 665 37.58 -14.63 -58.01
C SER A 665 37.02 -15.68 -57.08
N PRO A 666 36.70 -16.85 -57.65
CA PRO A 666 37.62 -17.97 -57.54
C PRO A 666 38.25 -18.27 -58.91
N LYS A 667 39.20 -17.45 -59.35
CA LYS A 667 40.15 -17.80 -60.41
C LYS A 667 41.56 -17.44 -59.98
N ARG A 668 42.38 -18.48 -59.83
CA ARG A 668 43.78 -18.42 -59.41
C ARG A 668 44.57 -17.42 -60.28
N GLY A 669 45.24 -16.44 -59.65
CA GLY A 669 46.14 -15.48 -60.33
C GLY A 669 45.60 -14.06 -60.54
N TYR A 670 44.36 -13.75 -60.10
CA TYR A 670 43.78 -12.40 -60.15
C TYR A 670 43.36 -11.85 -58.77
N GLU A 671 43.84 -12.45 -57.66
CA GLU A 671 43.39 -12.14 -56.29
C GLU A 671 43.78 -10.73 -55.78
N ARG A 672 44.60 -9.97 -56.50
CA ARG A 672 45.15 -8.70 -56.00
C ARG A 672 44.27 -7.46 -56.18
N LYS A 673 43.07 -7.56 -56.77
CA LYS A 673 42.28 -6.36 -57.15
C LYS A 673 40.80 -6.37 -56.76
N ALA A 674 40.29 -7.38 -56.08
CA ALA A 674 38.87 -7.50 -55.75
C ALA A 674 38.58 -7.22 -54.27
N THR A 675 38.71 -5.96 -53.86
CA THR A 675 37.93 -5.23 -52.84
C THR A 675 38.47 -3.80 -52.83
N GLY A 676 37.60 -2.79 -52.74
CA GLY A 676 38.01 -1.37 -52.75
C GLY A 676 39.09 -1.05 -51.72
N HIS A 677 40.04 -0.18 -52.12
CA HIS A 677 41.07 0.48 -51.31
C HIS A 677 41.57 -0.30 -50.09
N SER A 678 42.53 -1.21 -50.32
CA SER A 678 43.37 -1.74 -49.25
C SER A 678 44.16 -0.62 -48.57
N SER A 679 43.88 -0.31 -47.30
CA SER A 679 44.93 0.14 -46.40
C SER A 679 45.65 -1.10 -45.87
N THR A 680 46.98 -1.03 -45.82
CA THR A 680 47.97 -2.11 -45.70
C THR A 680 47.92 -2.97 -44.42
N PHE A 681 46.84 -2.93 -43.63
CA PHE A 681 46.76 -3.57 -42.31
C PHE A 681 45.45 -4.34 -42.03
N THR A 682 44.67 -4.67 -43.06
CA THR A 682 43.40 -5.42 -42.95
C THR A 682 43.55 -6.86 -43.48
N ASN A 683 43.37 -7.85 -42.61
CA ASN A 683 43.38 -9.26 -42.99
C ASN A 683 42.02 -9.63 -43.58
N TRP A 684 41.95 -9.74 -44.91
CA TRP A 684 40.78 -10.23 -45.62
C TRP A 684 40.80 -11.75 -45.71
N VAL A 685 39.62 -12.34 -45.55
CA VAL A 685 39.37 -13.77 -45.62
C VAL A 685 39.02 -14.12 -47.06
N PHE A 686 40.01 -14.40 -47.90
CA PHE A 686 39.84 -15.25 -49.09
C PHE A 686 41.21 -15.86 -49.45
N TYR A 687 41.35 -17.18 -49.33
CA TYR A 687 42.43 -17.92 -49.97
C TYR A 687 41.84 -19.11 -50.72
N ASP A 688 42.16 -19.17 -52.01
CA ASP A 688 41.90 -20.24 -52.96
C ASP A 688 40.44 -20.72 -53.09
N GLY A 689 39.82 -20.35 -54.21
CA GLY A 689 39.56 -21.37 -55.24
C GLY A 689 38.68 -22.57 -54.90
N TYR A 690 37.90 -22.56 -53.82
CA TYR A 690 36.68 -23.36 -53.82
C TYR A 690 35.65 -22.59 -54.64
N GLU A 691 34.99 -23.29 -55.58
CA GLU A 691 33.61 -22.96 -55.92
C GLU A 691 32.95 -22.50 -54.60
N PHE A 692 32.32 -21.32 -54.54
CA PHE A 692 31.15 -21.24 -53.68
C PHE A 692 30.40 -22.49 -54.05
N VAL A 693 30.39 -23.50 -53.19
CA VAL A 693 29.72 -24.74 -53.49
C VAL A 693 28.29 -24.24 -53.62
N LEU A 694 27.85 -24.10 -54.87
CA LEU A 694 26.47 -24.22 -55.25
C LEU A 694 26.13 -25.51 -54.53
N PHE A 695 25.53 -25.39 -53.34
CA PHE A 695 24.94 -26.52 -52.67
C PHE A 695 23.91 -26.94 -53.73
N ASN A 696 24.32 -27.92 -54.52
CA ASN A 696 23.85 -28.39 -55.83
C ASN A 696 24.80 -29.47 -56.35
N LYS A 697 26.00 -29.61 -55.79
CA LYS A 697 26.74 -30.88 -55.87
C LYS A 697 26.32 -31.85 -54.76
N GLY A 698 25.08 -32.31 -54.89
CA GLY A 698 24.55 -33.51 -54.26
C GLY A 698 23.48 -34.08 -55.20
N ARG A 699 23.94 -34.72 -56.29
CA ARG A 699 23.15 -35.55 -57.22
C ARG A 699 21.81 -34.97 -57.70
N ASN A 700 21.84 -34.23 -58.81
CA ASN A 700 21.00 -34.49 -59.98
C ASN A 700 21.29 -33.44 -61.06
N ARG A 701 22.16 -33.81 -62.00
CA ARG A 701 22.24 -33.19 -63.32
C ARG A 701 20.89 -33.43 -64.00
N GLY A 702 19.99 -32.45 -64.02
CA GLY A 702 18.75 -32.62 -64.77
C GLY A 702 17.58 -31.66 -64.48
N ASN A 703 17.65 -30.73 -63.53
CA ASN A 703 16.52 -29.82 -63.32
C ASN A 703 16.96 -28.40 -62.96
N THR A 704 16.90 -27.48 -63.92
CA THR A 704 17.40 -26.09 -63.84
C THR A 704 16.44 -25.10 -63.18
N ASN A 705 15.27 -25.52 -62.68
CA ASN A 705 14.22 -24.60 -62.21
C ASN A 705 13.78 -24.74 -60.74
N ARG A 706 14.58 -25.34 -59.85
CA ARG A 706 14.22 -25.38 -58.42
C ARG A 706 15.03 -24.39 -57.60
N THR A 707 14.42 -23.25 -57.25
CA THR A 707 14.77 -22.54 -56.01
C THR A 707 14.74 -23.57 -54.88
N ARG A 708 15.85 -23.70 -54.13
CA ARG A 708 15.96 -24.62 -52.98
C ARG A 708 15.09 -24.23 -51.78
N TRP A 709 14.40 -23.11 -51.93
CA TRP A 709 13.63 -22.41 -50.94
C TRP A 709 12.18 -22.47 -51.39
N THR A 710 11.29 -22.82 -50.49
CA THR A 710 9.86 -22.81 -50.74
C THR A 710 9.38 -21.37 -50.91
N GLU A 711 8.34 -21.17 -51.72
CA GLU A 711 7.69 -19.85 -51.84
C GLU A 711 7.22 -19.33 -50.47
N SER A 712 6.75 -20.23 -49.60
CA SER A 712 6.37 -19.91 -48.21
C SER A 712 7.54 -19.40 -47.36
N GLU A 713 8.75 -19.91 -47.54
CA GLU A 713 9.94 -19.42 -46.80
C GLU A 713 10.38 -18.05 -47.30
N LEU A 714 10.17 -17.76 -48.58
CA LEU A 714 10.54 -16.48 -49.17
C LEU A 714 9.43 -15.43 -49.05
N ALA A 715 8.19 -15.83 -48.79
CA ALA A 715 7.05 -14.93 -48.67
C ALA A 715 7.30 -13.87 -47.59
N THR A 716 6.87 -12.64 -47.87
CA THR A 716 6.81 -11.61 -46.83
C THR A 716 5.80 -12.09 -45.79
N PRO A 717 6.18 -12.21 -44.52
CA PRO A 717 5.26 -12.68 -43.50
C PRO A 717 4.09 -11.70 -43.38
N VAL A 718 2.88 -12.24 -43.50
CA VAL A 718 1.64 -11.53 -43.22
C VAL A 718 1.31 -11.88 -41.77
N ASN A 719 1.22 -10.87 -40.89
CA ASN A 719 0.96 -11.02 -39.45
C ASN A 719 2.13 -11.58 -38.61
N GLN A 720 2.87 -10.68 -37.95
CA GLN A 720 3.93 -11.01 -37.01
C GLN A 720 3.53 -10.87 -35.54
N GLY A 721 2.35 -10.32 -35.26
CA GLY A 721 1.90 -10.05 -33.91
C GLY A 721 1.67 -11.31 -33.09
N ILE A 722 1.79 -11.17 -31.77
CA ILE A 722 1.78 -12.29 -30.82
C ILE A 722 0.60 -12.30 -29.86
N TYR A 723 -0.22 -11.24 -29.87
CA TYR A 723 -1.38 -11.11 -29.00
C TYR A 723 -2.62 -10.84 -29.83
N ASP A 724 -3.62 -11.72 -29.76
CA ASP A 724 -4.92 -11.52 -30.39
C ASP A 724 -5.76 -10.61 -29.49
N LEU A 725 -6.03 -9.39 -29.94
CA LEU A 725 -6.77 -8.40 -29.15
C LEU A 725 -8.27 -8.73 -29.07
N GLU A 726 -8.83 -9.42 -30.06
CA GLU A 726 -10.26 -9.74 -30.12
C GLU A 726 -10.59 -10.90 -29.20
N ASN A 727 -9.74 -11.92 -29.20
CA ASN A 727 -9.91 -13.11 -28.36
C ASN A 727 -9.18 -13.02 -27.01
N GLU A 728 -8.39 -11.96 -26.80
CA GLU A 728 -7.51 -11.76 -25.62
C GLU A 728 -6.52 -12.91 -25.36
N VAL A 729 -6.05 -13.56 -26.43
CA VAL A 729 -5.19 -14.75 -26.35
C VAL A 729 -3.82 -14.50 -26.96
N PHE A 730 -2.78 -14.96 -26.27
CA PHE A 730 -1.42 -14.97 -26.81
C PHE A 730 -1.18 -16.16 -27.73
N GLU A 731 -0.32 -15.97 -28.72
CA GLU A 731 0.26 -17.10 -29.43
C GLU A 731 1.03 -18.02 -28.48
N LYS A 732 0.97 -19.33 -28.74
CA LYS A 732 1.59 -20.36 -27.91
C LYS A 732 3.06 -20.01 -27.61
N GLY A 733 3.38 -19.95 -26.31
CA GLY A 733 4.74 -19.68 -25.81
C GLY A 733 5.08 -18.20 -25.59
N TYR A 734 4.17 -17.27 -25.87
CA TYR A 734 4.38 -15.83 -25.67
C TYR A 734 3.56 -15.19 -24.53
N ASN A 735 2.68 -15.97 -23.87
CA ASN A 735 1.91 -15.45 -22.74
C ASN A 735 2.83 -15.14 -21.54
N PRO A 736 2.96 -13.87 -21.12
CA PRO A 736 3.87 -13.47 -20.04
C PRO A 736 3.48 -13.99 -18.65
N ALA A 737 2.23 -14.42 -18.43
CA ALA A 737 1.79 -15.00 -17.16
C ALA A 737 2.35 -16.42 -16.95
N VAL A 738 2.59 -17.17 -18.03
CA VAL A 738 3.04 -18.58 -17.98
C VAL A 738 4.44 -18.81 -18.54
N SER A 739 4.96 -17.93 -19.39
CA SER A 739 6.28 -18.10 -19.98
C SER A 739 7.38 -17.56 -19.05
N ARG A 740 8.22 -18.47 -18.54
CA ARG A 740 9.54 -18.17 -17.95
C ARG A 740 10.62 -17.89 -19.03
N ASN A 741 10.28 -18.01 -20.32
CA ASN A 741 11.20 -18.28 -21.43
C ASN A 741 11.69 -17.06 -22.23
N HIS A 742 11.44 -15.83 -21.78
CA HIS A 742 11.96 -14.62 -22.45
C HIS A 742 13.19 -14.04 -21.76
N SER A 743 13.95 -14.88 -21.04
CA SER A 743 15.16 -14.43 -20.36
C SER A 743 16.30 -14.21 -21.38
N LEU A 744 16.87 -13.00 -21.39
CA LEU A 744 18.19 -12.72 -21.98
C LEU A 744 19.34 -13.45 -21.24
N ASN A 745 19.01 -14.35 -20.30
CA ASN A 745 19.92 -15.09 -19.43
C ASN A 745 19.85 -16.61 -19.66
N SER A 746 19.16 -17.12 -20.69
CA SER A 746 19.23 -18.56 -20.94
C SER A 746 20.63 -18.90 -21.41
N SER A 747 21.39 -19.55 -20.53
CA SER A 747 22.39 -20.54 -20.89
C SER A 747 21.68 -21.60 -21.75
N LEU A 748 21.50 -21.31 -23.03
CA LEU A 748 21.12 -22.30 -24.04
C LEU A 748 22.38 -23.12 -24.36
N ASP A 749 22.73 -23.95 -23.39
CA ASP A 749 23.45 -25.21 -23.59
C ASP A 749 22.45 -26.33 -23.26
N SER A 750 22.55 -27.43 -24.01
CA SER A 750 21.91 -28.75 -23.85
C SER A 750 20.58 -29.08 -24.57
N ASP A 751 19.40 -28.58 -24.23
CA ASP A 751 18.19 -29.37 -24.55
C ASP A 751 17.20 -28.78 -25.57
N ILE A 752 17.55 -28.77 -26.87
CA ILE A 752 16.62 -29.06 -27.99
C ILE A 752 17.45 -29.67 -29.14
N ILE A 753 17.48 -31.00 -29.16
CA ILE A 753 18.01 -31.88 -30.22
C ILE A 753 17.36 -31.56 -31.57
#